data_AF-A0A7X9ZND5-F1
#
_entry.id   AF-A0A7X9ZND5-F1
#
_cell.length_a   1.000
_cell.length_b   1.000
_cell.length_c   1.000
_cell.angle_alpha   90.00
_cell.angle_beta   90.00
_cell.angle_gamma   90.00
#
_symmetry.space_group_name_H-M   'P 1'
#
loop_
_entity.id
_entity.type
_entity.pdbx_description
1 polymer ?
#
loop_
_entity_poly.entity_id
_entity_poly.type
_entity_poly.pdbx_seq_one_letter_code
_entity_poly.pdbx_strand_id
1 'polypeptide(L)'
;MLADEDATSDEPPTAEDMLVAVIDTLLPDRRPRYRVRRILNLGSSGRVPSFNELEQAVAALAQETADAHVDLNVVLKLLEASKDHRSTGRDEALRAGIVKHVERRWSYFEAALAAYAAQRHLGYSLFEHFPRLADEPLFIARLADELKGTNRQNLWLEDLLSQLAVKTKAQARTLIAAIGGRDERNVATCLFAAIGRGVGWTPWTVLMAILRVRPEYAEPYAAFEIPKLQSDSRLLVSARDEMARAIEGQTKVRALAVMLLELVQHRPGYGETDLLSRPAETRAAYVDSLQELIGDDADLRQAAIEALLWWPSGQAADLAQFAAVALVHADDREFLIELESHPVDLVRYAARAVRAAKFSDLPMATVLPSTNSLVGSLVTLESGTPDTGEFPRTWLGDRNIERLIEHTISRVEAHVASEYDAHGDEGEDRLLATLFRDLSTRFSALDDTLEALARASAAPHRASVSMRYRNVDRPEEGRKGIKGAKSFSADLCLIVDPMLDGISLGRRVTLIQAKRLYRNRRAKVQPTWQTSFALHREQRLALQAQTDSSVYFFLAPPLFGRGVPVIPTQLVADLSEHRGSGTRLRKEVVATASRSLADWLTYDALALRVGDPYDALVEKAEGRPGCLPRRLLELPTVEVQVGITPRSGDR
;
A
#
# COMPACT_ATOMS: atom_id res chain seq x y z
N MET A 1 0.04 -76.50 16.27
CA MET A 1 0.65 -77.12 17.46
C MET A 1 2.10 -76.66 17.52
N LEU A 2 2.34 -75.46 18.04
CA LEU A 2 3.64 -74.95 18.49
C LEU A 2 3.32 -74.01 19.65
N ALA A 3 4.06 -74.20 20.74
CA ALA A 3 3.68 -73.91 22.11
C ALA A 3 3.42 -72.44 22.43
N ASP A 4 2.35 -72.21 23.20
CA ASP A 4 2.23 -71.12 24.16
C ASP A 4 3.34 -71.31 25.21
N GLU A 5 4.27 -70.38 25.28
CA GLU A 5 5.08 -70.16 26.47
C GLU A 5 4.54 -68.91 27.18
N ASP A 6 3.61 -69.14 28.11
CA ASP A 6 3.25 -68.20 29.16
C ASP A 6 4.49 -67.98 30.05
N ALA A 7 5.26 -66.95 29.73
CA ALA A 7 6.36 -66.47 30.57
C ALA A 7 5.79 -65.58 31.70
N THR A 8 5.17 -66.20 32.70
CA THR A 8 4.99 -65.58 34.02
C THR A 8 6.35 -65.54 34.71
N SER A 9 7.16 -64.49 34.48
CA SER A 9 8.25 -64.19 35.42
C SER A 9 7.68 -63.68 36.75
N ASP A 10 8.45 -63.78 37.83
CA ASP A 10 8.04 -63.52 39.22
C ASP A 10 8.50 -62.13 39.72
N GLU A 11 8.95 -61.26 38.81
CA GLU A 11 9.33 -59.88 39.14
C GLU A 11 8.10 -58.97 39.22
N PRO A 12 8.01 -58.06 40.21
CA PRO A 12 6.87 -57.16 40.36
C PRO A 12 6.67 -56.33 39.08
N PRO A 13 5.41 -56.06 38.68
CA PRO A 13 5.11 -55.32 37.46
C PRO A 13 5.81 -53.97 37.48
N THR A 14 6.46 -53.61 36.38
CA THR A 14 7.09 -52.29 36.27
C THR A 14 6.01 -51.22 36.12
N ALA A 15 6.33 -49.97 36.48
CA ALA A 15 5.41 -48.85 36.30
C ALA A 15 4.98 -48.69 34.83
N GLU A 16 5.86 -49.04 33.88
CA GLU A 16 5.57 -49.04 32.44
C GLU A 16 4.58 -50.14 32.03
N ASP A 17 4.73 -51.36 32.57
CA ASP A 17 3.77 -52.45 32.32
C ASP A 17 2.36 -52.07 32.79
N MET A 18 2.26 -51.35 33.91
CA MET A 18 1.00 -50.84 34.45
C MET A 18 0.39 -49.75 33.56
N LEU A 19 1.20 -48.83 33.03
CA LEU A 19 0.75 -47.81 32.08
C LEU A 19 0.18 -48.44 30.80
N VAL A 20 0.86 -49.43 30.22
CA VAL A 20 0.39 -50.12 29.01
C VAL A 20 -0.93 -50.85 29.27
N ALA A 21 -1.06 -51.54 30.40
CA ALA A 21 -2.30 -52.25 30.76
C ALA A 21 -3.49 -51.29 30.98
N VAL A 22 -3.26 -50.12 31.58
CA VAL A 22 -4.29 -49.07 31.72
C VAL A 22 -4.67 -48.48 30.36
N ILE A 23 -3.70 -48.26 29.47
CA ILE A 23 -3.94 -47.79 28.10
C ILE A 23 -4.80 -48.78 27.32
N ASP A 24 -4.48 -50.07 27.36
CA ASP A 24 -5.22 -51.12 26.66
C ASP A 24 -6.66 -51.26 27.19
N THR A 25 -6.86 -50.96 28.49
CA THR A 25 -8.20 -50.94 29.11
C THR A 25 -9.02 -49.73 28.66
N LEU A 26 -8.39 -48.55 28.55
CA LEU A 26 -9.05 -47.30 28.13
C LEU A 26 -9.27 -47.19 26.61
N LEU A 27 -8.44 -47.88 25.82
CA LEU A 27 -8.44 -47.85 24.35
C LEU A 27 -8.28 -49.28 23.76
N PRO A 28 -9.32 -50.14 23.89
CA PRO A 28 -9.23 -51.56 23.51
C PRO A 28 -9.02 -51.82 22.01
N ASP A 29 -9.34 -50.85 21.14
CA ASP A 29 -9.20 -50.96 19.68
C ASP A 29 -7.80 -50.56 19.16
N ARG A 30 -6.90 -50.11 20.05
CA ARG A 30 -5.55 -49.66 19.66
C ARG A 30 -4.67 -50.88 19.40
N ARG A 31 -4.29 -51.12 18.13
CA ARG A 31 -3.29 -52.16 17.82
C ARG A 31 -1.95 -51.81 18.48
N PRO A 32 -1.37 -52.69 19.32
CA PRO A 32 -0.10 -52.40 19.98
C PRO A 32 0.98 -52.20 18.91
N ARG A 33 1.68 -51.05 18.98
CA ARG A 33 2.70 -50.70 17.97
C ARG A 33 3.97 -51.56 18.06
N TYR A 34 4.18 -52.30 19.15
CA TYR A 34 5.28 -53.25 19.30
C TYR A 34 4.88 -54.45 20.17
N ARG A 35 5.58 -55.59 19.99
CA ARG A 35 5.47 -56.80 20.82
C ARG A 35 5.84 -56.47 22.27
N VAL A 36 4.84 -56.40 23.15
CA VAL A 36 5.04 -56.29 24.60
C VAL A 36 5.55 -57.65 25.13
N ARG A 37 6.56 -57.62 26.01
CA ARG A 37 7.22 -58.81 26.59
C ARG A 37 6.47 -59.41 27.80
N ARG A 38 5.35 -58.83 28.23
CA ARG A 38 4.50 -59.28 29.36
C ARG A 38 3.13 -58.59 29.30
N ILE A 39 2.03 -59.34 29.34
CA ILE A 39 0.67 -58.77 29.38
C ILE A 39 0.17 -58.84 30.83
N LEU A 40 -0.03 -57.70 31.48
CA LEU A 40 -0.77 -57.64 32.74
C LEU A 40 -2.26 -57.62 32.43
N ASN A 41 -2.97 -58.72 32.68
CA ASN A 41 -4.41 -58.80 32.52
C ASN A 41 -5.11 -58.13 33.72
N LEU A 42 -5.57 -56.87 33.55
CA LEU A 42 -6.36 -56.13 34.55
C LEU A 42 -7.85 -56.55 34.63
N GLY A 43 -8.23 -57.60 33.92
CA GLY A 43 -9.61 -58.08 33.78
C GLY A 43 -10.31 -57.56 32.52
N SER A 44 -11.51 -58.08 32.25
CA SER A 44 -12.27 -57.91 30.99
C SER A 44 -12.30 -56.49 30.43
N SER A 45 -12.11 -56.37 29.11
CA SER A 45 -12.20 -55.13 28.33
C SER A 45 -13.47 -54.33 28.67
N GLY A 46 -13.31 -53.03 28.97
CA GLY A 46 -14.39 -52.11 29.33
C GLY A 46 -14.60 -51.86 30.84
N ARG A 47 -13.72 -52.36 31.71
CA ARG A 47 -13.69 -51.99 33.14
C ARG A 47 -13.06 -50.60 33.32
N VAL A 48 -13.66 -49.73 34.14
CA VAL A 48 -13.02 -48.46 34.55
C VAL A 48 -11.80 -48.79 35.43
N PRO A 49 -10.59 -48.33 35.07
CA PRO A 49 -9.39 -48.55 35.90
C PRO A 49 -9.62 -48.02 37.31
N SER A 50 -9.15 -48.76 38.32
CA SER A 50 -9.23 -48.29 39.70
C SER A 50 -8.31 -47.09 39.93
N PHE A 51 -8.62 -46.30 40.95
CA PHE A 51 -7.85 -45.10 41.30
C PHE A 51 -6.35 -45.40 41.50
N ASN A 52 -6.00 -46.51 42.16
CA ASN A 52 -4.60 -46.90 42.41
C ASN A 52 -3.88 -47.32 41.12
N GLU A 53 -4.58 -47.95 40.17
CA GLU A 53 -4.02 -48.31 38.86
C GLU A 53 -3.75 -47.05 38.02
N LEU A 54 -4.64 -46.05 38.08
CA LEU A 54 -4.43 -44.74 37.45
C LEU A 54 -3.26 -43.98 38.08
N GLU A 55 -3.10 -44.02 39.40
CA GLU A 55 -1.98 -43.37 40.10
C GLU A 55 -0.63 -43.95 39.71
N GLN A 56 -0.54 -45.28 39.61
CA GLN A 56 0.68 -45.95 39.15
C GLN A 56 0.98 -45.67 37.67
N ALA A 57 -0.05 -45.66 36.80
CA ALA A 57 0.11 -45.31 35.40
C ALA A 57 0.56 -43.84 35.21
N VAL A 58 -0.03 -42.90 35.96
CA VAL A 58 0.38 -41.48 35.90
C VAL A 58 1.79 -41.28 36.47
N ALA A 59 2.18 -42.02 37.52
CA ALA A 59 3.56 -41.99 38.01
C ALA A 59 4.57 -42.48 36.97
N ALA A 60 4.19 -43.46 36.13
CA ALA A 60 5.00 -43.94 35.02
C ALA A 60 5.24 -42.88 33.93
N LEU A 61 4.30 -41.93 33.74
CA LEU A 61 4.45 -40.84 32.77
C LEU A 61 5.65 -39.92 33.06
N ALA A 62 6.20 -39.95 34.28
CA ALA A 62 7.42 -39.23 34.63
C ALA A 62 8.67 -39.85 33.97
N GLN A 63 8.64 -41.12 33.58
CA GLN A 63 9.74 -41.82 32.94
C GLN A 63 9.79 -41.52 31.44
N GLU A 64 10.98 -41.50 30.83
CA GLU A 64 11.14 -41.26 29.38
C GLU A 64 10.71 -42.45 28.53
N THR A 65 10.78 -43.67 29.08
CA THR A 65 10.36 -44.89 28.37
C THR A 65 8.86 -44.94 28.08
N ALA A 66 8.06 -44.25 28.91
CA ALA A 66 6.62 -44.08 28.71
C ALA A 66 6.26 -43.27 27.46
N ASP A 67 7.17 -42.45 26.92
CA ASP A 67 6.91 -41.52 25.83
C ASP A 67 6.47 -42.21 24.53
N ALA A 68 6.96 -43.43 24.29
CA ALA A 68 6.64 -44.22 23.10
C ALA A 68 5.17 -44.72 23.08
N HIS A 69 4.54 -44.81 24.24
CA HIS A 69 3.20 -45.40 24.42
C HIS A 69 2.09 -44.36 24.46
N VAL A 70 2.41 -43.11 24.76
CA VAL A 70 1.43 -42.03 25.03
C VAL A 70 1.30 -41.11 23.81
N ASP A 71 0.12 -41.15 23.18
CA ASP A 71 -0.32 -40.22 22.15
C ASP A 71 -1.51 -39.37 22.64
N LEU A 72 -2.03 -38.46 21.79
CA LEU A 72 -3.10 -37.55 22.18
C LEU A 72 -4.35 -38.28 22.67
N ASN A 73 -4.75 -39.38 22.03
CA ASN A 73 -5.95 -40.12 22.42
C ASN A 73 -5.81 -40.73 23.82
N VAL A 74 -4.62 -41.22 24.14
CA VAL A 74 -4.28 -41.69 25.49
C VAL A 74 -4.40 -40.57 26.51
N VAL A 75 -3.83 -39.40 26.22
CA VAL A 75 -3.90 -38.22 27.11
C VAL A 75 -5.35 -37.81 27.38
N LEU A 76 -6.18 -37.71 26.33
CA LEU A 76 -7.59 -37.34 26.46
C LEU A 76 -8.37 -38.35 27.30
N LYS A 77 -8.13 -39.65 27.11
CA LYS A 77 -8.80 -40.70 27.88
C LYS A 77 -8.35 -40.77 29.34
N LEU A 78 -7.07 -40.52 29.62
CA LEU A 78 -6.58 -40.41 31.00
C LEU A 78 -7.18 -39.20 31.72
N LEU A 79 -7.32 -38.05 31.03
CA LEU A 79 -7.99 -36.87 31.57
C LEU A 79 -9.48 -37.12 31.83
N GLU A 80 -10.17 -37.83 30.92
CA GLU A 80 -11.57 -38.24 31.09
C GLU A 80 -11.73 -39.18 32.31
N ALA A 81 -10.92 -40.24 32.42
CA ALA A 81 -10.97 -41.19 33.54
C ALA A 81 -10.67 -40.51 34.90
N SER A 82 -9.84 -39.46 34.92
CA SER A 82 -9.58 -38.64 36.12
C SER A 82 -10.78 -37.79 36.56
N LYS A 83 -11.79 -37.61 35.72
CA LYS A 83 -13.02 -36.85 36.06
C LYS A 83 -14.08 -37.72 36.73
N ASP A 84 -14.05 -39.02 36.53
CA ASP A 84 -15.04 -39.95 37.08
C ASP A 84 -14.79 -40.28 38.57
N HIS A 85 -13.62 -39.91 39.11
CA HIS A 85 -13.17 -40.25 40.47
C HIS A 85 -13.21 -39.09 41.48
N ARG A 86 -13.94 -37.99 41.17
CA ARG A 86 -14.02 -36.65 41.82
C ARG A 86 -14.12 -36.53 43.36
N SER A 87 -14.10 -37.61 44.13
CA SER A 87 -14.43 -37.61 45.57
C SER A 87 -13.24 -37.46 46.52
N THR A 88 -12.00 -37.34 46.06
CA THR A 88 -10.84 -37.15 46.95
C THR A 88 -9.84 -36.19 46.31
N GLY A 89 -9.30 -35.20 47.05
CA GLY A 89 -8.32 -34.21 46.53
C GLY A 89 -7.02 -34.78 45.92
N ARG A 90 -6.93 -36.09 45.75
CA ARG A 90 -5.90 -36.83 45.01
C ARG A 90 -6.11 -36.79 43.47
N ASP A 91 -7.31 -36.43 43.00
CA ASP A 91 -7.60 -36.27 41.56
C ASP A 91 -6.77 -35.16 40.90
N GLU A 92 -6.47 -34.10 41.67
CA GLU A 92 -5.68 -32.97 41.21
C GLU A 92 -4.21 -33.37 40.97
N ALA A 93 -3.68 -34.28 41.80
CA ALA A 93 -2.34 -34.84 41.62
C ALA A 93 -2.23 -35.71 40.36
N LEU A 94 -3.25 -36.51 40.05
CA LEU A 94 -3.31 -37.29 38.81
C LEU A 94 -3.33 -36.38 37.57
N ARG A 95 -4.19 -35.35 37.59
CA ARG A 95 -4.26 -34.37 36.49
C ARG A 95 -2.95 -33.62 36.33
N ALA A 96 -2.33 -33.18 37.43
CA ALA A 96 -1.04 -32.50 37.40
C ALA A 96 0.07 -33.39 36.79
N GLY A 97 0.06 -34.70 37.10
CA GLY A 97 1.00 -35.65 36.51
C GLY A 97 0.83 -35.81 34.99
N ILE A 98 -0.41 -35.90 34.51
CA ILE A 98 -0.73 -35.97 33.07
C ILE A 98 -0.34 -34.67 32.37
N VAL A 99 -0.70 -33.52 32.94
CA VAL A 99 -0.37 -32.20 32.40
C VAL A 99 1.14 -32.02 32.30
N LYS A 100 1.89 -32.38 33.35
CA LYS A 100 3.36 -32.29 33.37
C LYS A 100 4.02 -33.13 32.28
N HIS A 101 3.49 -34.31 31.96
CA HIS A 101 3.99 -35.13 30.86
C HIS A 101 3.79 -34.45 29.49
N VAL A 102 2.61 -33.89 29.27
CA VAL A 102 2.28 -33.18 28.02
C VAL A 102 3.11 -31.89 27.89
N GLU A 103 3.28 -31.13 28.97
CA GLU A 103 4.11 -29.92 28.98
C GLU A 103 5.58 -30.23 28.70
N ARG A 104 6.13 -31.33 29.24
CA ARG A 104 7.49 -31.80 28.92
C ARG A 104 7.66 -32.08 27.42
N ARG A 105 6.61 -32.56 26.75
CA ARG A 105 6.62 -32.97 25.33
C ARG A 105 5.76 -32.07 24.47
N TRP A 106 5.67 -30.79 24.80
CA TRP A 106 4.72 -29.87 24.16
C TRP A 106 4.83 -29.86 22.64
N SER A 107 6.03 -29.82 22.08
CA SER A 107 6.29 -29.82 20.63
C SER A 107 5.76 -31.06 19.91
N TYR A 108 5.59 -32.19 20.61
CA TYR A 108 4.98 -33.39 20.05
C TYR A 108 3.45 -33.30 20.02
N PHE A 109 2.85 -32.66 21.03
CA PHE A 109 1.40 -32.62 21.20
C PHE A 109 0.74 -31.34 20.65
N GLU A 110 1.47 -30.24 20.48
CA GLU A 110 0.91 -28.90 20.19
C GLU A 110 0.00 -28.89 18.96
N ALA A 111 0.41 -29.49 17.85
CA ALA A 111 -0.36 -29.49 16.61
C ALA A 111 -1.65 -30.33 16.74
N ALA A 112 -1.57 -31.45 17.45
CA ALA A 112 -2.69 -32.36 17.65
C ALA A 112 -3.68 -31.79 18.68
N LEU A 113 -3.19 -31.18 19.77
CA LEU A 113 -4.00 -30.47 20.77
C LEU A 113 -4.70 -29.26 20.14
N ALA A 114 -3.99 -28.47 19.33
CA ALA A 114 -4.57 -27.34 18.61
C ALA A 114 -5.68 -27.77 17.65
N ALA A 115 -5.45 -28.85 16.88
CA ALA A 115 -6.47 -29.40 15.98
C ALA A 115 -7.69 -29.92 16.74
N TYR A 116 -7.48 -30.63 17.85
CA TYR A 116 -8.57 -31.18 18.65
C TYR A 116 -9.37 -30.08 19.37
N ALA A 117 -8.70 -29.06 19.93
CA ALA A 117 -9.37 -27.94 20.59
C ALA A 117 -10.20 -27.07 19.63
N ALA A 118 -9.82 -27.02 18.35
CA ALA A 118 -10.59 -26.35 17.30
C ALA A 118 -11.75 -27.21 16.75
N GLN A 119 -11.82 -28.51 17.06
CA GLN A 119 -12.88 -29.40 16.57
C GLN A 119 -14.13 -29.42 17.47
N ARG A 120 -15.27 -29.72 16.85
CA ARG A 120 -16.62 -29.67 17.45
C ARG A 120 -16.73 -30.57 18.70
N HIS A 121 -17.32 -30.00 19.77
CA HIS A 121 -17.86 -30.65 20.98
C HIS A 121 -16.94 -31.01 22.17
N LEU A 122 -15.61 -30.86 22.16
CA LEU A 122 -14.77 -31.31 23.29
C LEU A 122 -13.59 -30.40 23.71
N GLY A 123 -13.41 -29.23 23.08
CA GLY A 123 -12.28 -28.32 23.38
C GLY A 123 -12.31 -27.67 24.78
N TYR A 124 -13.48 -27.57 25.42
CA TYR A 124 -13.71 -26.88 26.69
C TYR A 124 -12.70 -27.26 27.79
N SER A 125 -12.57 -28.56 28.08
CA SER A 125 -11.74 -28.99 29.19
C SER A 125 -10.25 -28.89 28.93
N LEU A 126 -9.83 -28.69 27.69
CA LEU A 126 -8.42 -28.61 27.37
C LEU A 126 -7.81 -27.29 27.81
N PHE A 127 -8.54 -26.18 27.80
CA PHE A 127 -8.01 -24.90 28.28
C PHE A 127 -7.88 -24.87 29.82
N GLU A 128 -8.71 -25.62 30.54
CA GLU A 128 -8.56 -25.81 32.00
C GLU A 128 -7.26 -26.57 32.33
N HIS A 129 -6.86 -27.53 31.49
CA HIS A 129 -5.68 -28.35 31.72
C HIS A 129 -4.41 -27.78 31.08
N PHE A 130 -4.55 -27.07 29.95
CA PHE A 130 -3.46 -26.53 29.15
C PHE A 130 -3.73 -25.06 28.78
N PRO A 131 -3.61 -24.11 29.74
CA PRO A 131 -3.87 -22.69 29.47
C PRO A 131 -2.99 -22.10 28.36
N ARG A 132 -1.76 -22.64 28.19
CA ARG A 132 -0.82 -22.26 27.12
C ARG A 132 -1.41 -22.46 25.71
N LEU A 133 -2.32 -23.41 25.53
CA LEU A 133 -2.92 -23.72 24.23
C LEU A 133 -3.66 -22.52 23.63
N ALA A 134 -4.24 -21.65 24.46
CA ALA A 134 -4.93 -20.43 24.03
C ALA A 134 -4.00 -19.44 23.31
N ASP A 135 -2.69 -19.50 23.60
CA ASP A 135 -1.69 -18.60 23.02
C ASP A 135 -1.00 -19.18 21.78
N GLU A 136 -1.18 -20.48 21.52
CA GLU A 136 -0.43 -21.17 20.47
C GLU A 136 -0.85 -20.68 19.07
N PRO A 137 0.09 -20.25 18.21
CA PRO A 137 -0.21 -19.78 16.87
C PRO A 137 -0.95 -20.81 16.01
N LEU A 138 -0.64 -22.10 16.20
CA LEU A 138 -1.31 -23.19 15.50
C LEU A 138 -2.79 -23.29 15.88
N PHE A 139 -3.14 -23.09 17.15
CA PHE A 139 -4.54 -23.07 17.58
C PHE A 139 -5.28 -21.88 16.98
N ILE A 140 -4.70 -20.68 17.03
CA ILE A 140 -5.29 -19.46 16.45
C ILE A 140 -5.51 -19.59 14.94
N ALA A 141 -4.55 -20.18 14.22
CA ALA A 141 -4.68 -20.44 12.79
C ALA A 141 -5.82 -21.44 12.49
N ARG A 142 -5.94 -22.52 13.27
CA ARG A 142 -7.03 -23.49 13.14
C ARG A 142 -8.39 -22.88 13.46
N LEU A 143 -8.48 -22.08 14.52
CA LEU A 143 -9.70 -21.35 14.87
C LEU A 143 -10.10 -20.38 13.75
N ALA A 144 -9.14 -19.69 13.14
CA ALA A 144 -9.39 -18.84 11.97
C ALA A 144 -9.93 -19.64 10.78
N ASP A 145 -9.41 -20.84 10.50
CA ASP A 145 -9.94 -21.69 9.42
C ASP A 145 -11.38 -22.16 9.70
N GLU A 146 -11.70 -22.51 10.95
CA GLU A 146 -13.07 -22.86 11.35
C GLU A 146 -14.04 -21.67 11.25
N LEU A 147 -13.58 -20.46 11.57
CA LEU A 147 -14.37 -19.23 11.39
C LEU A 147 -14.71 -18.97 9.92
N LYS A 148 -13.77 -19.21 8.99
CA LYS A 148 -14.01 -19.04 7.53
C LYS A 148 -15.06 -20.00 6.97
N GLY A 149 -15.16 -21.20 7.53
CA GLY A 149 -16.06 -22.27 7.05
C GLY A 149 -17.48 -22.24 7.63
N THR A 150 -17.78 -21.28 8.52
CA THR A 150 -19.01 -21.31 9.32
C THR A 150 -20.22 -20.73 8.56
N ASN A 151 -21.17 -21.60 8.18
CA ASN A 151 -22.49 -21.20 7.69
C ASN A 151 -23.56 -21.35 8.80
N ARG A 152 -23.92 -20.22 9.43
CA ARG A 152 -25.01 -20.00 10.42
C ARG A 152 -24.92 -20.73 11.78
N GLN A 153 -25.24 -19.98 12.84
CA GLN A 153 -25.51 -20.40 14.24
C GLN A 153 -24.69 -21.60 14.76
N ASN A 154 -23.38 -21.38 14.94
CA ASN A 154 -22.50 -22.35 15.59
C ASN A 154 -22.44 -22.10 17.11
N LEU A 155 -23.41 -22.66 17.85
CA LEU A 155 -23.46 -22.56 19.33
C LEU A 155 -22.17 -23.02 20.02
N TRP A 156 -21.44 -23.96 19.42
CA TRP A 156 -20.16 -24.43 19.96
C TRP A 156 -19.05 -23.38 19.85
N LEU A 157 -19.05 -22.55 18.80
CA LEU A 157 -18.11 -21.43 18.66
C LEU A 157 -18.44 -20.32 19.65
N GLU A 158 -19.73 -20.07 19.90
CA GLU A 158 -20.14 -19.12 20.95
C GLU A 158 -19.61 -19.55 22.33
N ASP A 159 -19.73 -20.85 22.65
CA ASP A 159 -19.21 -21.41 23.89
C ASP A 159 -17.68 -21.31 23.98
N LEU A 160 -16.96 -21.74 22.95
CA LEU A 160 -15.50 -21.64 22.88
C LEU A 160 -15.02 -20.18 23.02
N LEU A 161 -15.61 -19.26 22.27
CA LEU A 161 -15.24 -17.84 22.30
C LEU A 161 -15.57 -17.20 23.65
N SER A 162 -16.66 -17.61 24.32
CA SER A 162 -17.04 -17.08 25.64
C SER A 162 -16.00 -17.35 26.74
N GLN A 163 -15.08 -18.29 26.51
CA GLN A 163 -14.06 -18.69 27.48
C GLN A 163 -12.64 -18.35 27.01
N LEU A 164 -12.45 -18.14 25.71
CA LEU A 164 -11.19 -17.66 25.16
C LEU A 164 -10.95 -16.19 25.55
N ALA A 165 -9.70 -15.87 25.92
CA ALA A 165 -9.22 -14.51 26.08
C ALA A 165 -8.06 -14.29 25.10
N VAL A 166 -8.29 -13.51 24.04
CA VAL A 166 -7.27 -13.28 22.99
C VAL A 166 -6.21 -12.34 23.54
N LYS A 167 -4.95 -12.78 23.66
CA LYS A 167 -3.94 -12.02 24.41
C LYS A 167 -3.24 -10.93 23.61
N THR A 168 -3.20 -11.03 22.28
CA THR A 168 -2.46 -10.08 21.44
C THR A 168 -3.29 -9.51 20.28
N LYS A 169 -2.98 -8.27 19.86
CA LYS A 169 -3.60 -7.64 18.68
C LYS A 169 -3.33 -8.45 17.40
N ALA A 170 -2.17 -9.10 17.27
CA ALA A 170 -1.85 -9.95 16.11
C ALA A 170 -2.78 -11.18 15.99
N GLN A 171 -3.07 -11.85 17.11
CA GLN A 171 -4.06 -12.92 17.15
C GLN A 171 -5.46 -12.38 16.81
N ALA A 172 -5.84 -11.24 17.40
CA ALA A 172 -7.13 -10.60 17.14
C ALA A 172 -7.31 -10.25 15.65
N ARG A 173 -6.28 -9.67 15.00
CA ARG A 173 -6.31 -9.37 13.55
C ARG A 173 -6.54 -10.62 12.71
N THR A 174 -5.87 -11.73 13.06
CA THR A 174 -6.00 -13.01 12.35
C THR A 174 -7.42 -13.54 12.43
N LEU A 175 -8.02 -13.49 13.61
CA LEU A 175 -9.39 -13.96 13.84
C LEU A 175 -10.43 -13.04 13.21
N ILE A 176 -10.26 -11.72 13.28
CA ILE A 176 -11.16 -10.74 12.65
C ILE A 176 -11.15 -10.90 11.12
N ALA A 177 -9.97 -11.07 10.52
CA ALA A 177 -9.80 -11.28 9.09
C ALA A 177 -10.44 -12.58 8.58
N ALA A 178 -10.63 -13.56 9.47
CA ALA A 178 -11.20 -14.85 9.15
C ALA A 178 -12.73 -14.89 9.16
N ILE A 179 -13.40 -13.95 9.84
CA ILE A 179 -14.87 -13.87 9.86
C ILE A 179 -15.40 -13.44 8.49
N GLY A 180 -16.44 -14.12 8.00
CA GLY A 180 -17.11 -13.86 6.73
C GLY A 180 -17.99 -12.60 6.71
N GLY A 181 -18.96 -12.53 5.79
CA GLY A 181 -19.79 -11.34 5.56
C GLY A 181 -20.75 -10.98 6.72
N ARG A 182 -21.65 -10.01 6.48
CA ARG A 182 -22.58 -9.45 7.49
C ARG A 182 -23.55 -10.45 8.14
N ASP A 183 -23.65 -11.69 7.65
CA ASP A 183 -24.57 -12.72 8.15
C ASP A 183 -24.04 -13.44 9.42
N GLU A 184 -22.78 -13.20 9.82
CA GLU A 184 -22.12 -13.84 10.97
C GLU A 184 -22.04 -12.95 12.24
N ARG A 185 -22.90 -11.93 12.35
CA ARG A 185 -22.88 -10.93 13.45
C ARG A 185 -22.84 -11.52 14.86
N ASN A 186 -23.44 -12.68 15.09
CA ASN A 186 -23.48 -13.32 16.41
C ASN A 186 -22.10 -13.87 16.82
N VAL A 187 -21.46 -14.64 15.93
CA VAL A 187 -20.11 -15.18 16.17
C VAL A 187 -19.11 -14.02 16.28
N ALA A 188 -19.25 -13.00 15.43
CA ALA A 188 -18.42 -11.81 15.51
C ALA A 188 -18.58 -11.09 16.86
N THR A 189 -19.80 -10.99 17.39
CA THR A 189 -20.04 -10.39 18.73
C THR A 189 -19.29 -11.16 19.82
N CYS A 190 -19.38 -12.49 19.81
CA CYS A 190 -18.65 -13.33 20.77
C CYS A 190 -17.12 -13.22 20.60
N LEU A 191 -16.61 -13.09 19.36
CA LEU A 191 -15.19 -12.88 19.11
C LEU A 191 -14.72 -11.54 19.70
N PHE A 192 -15.43 -10.45 19.44
CA PHE A 192 -15.04 -9.15 19.99
C PHE A 192 -15.11 -9.11 21.51
N ALA A 193 -16.04 -9.83 22.14
CA ALA A 193 -16.02 -10.02 23.59
C ALA A 193 -14.80 -10.83 24.06
N ALA A 194 -14.38 -11.87 23.32
CA ALA A 194 -13.15 -12.62 23.61
C ALA A 194 -11.88 -11.76 23.46
N ILE A 195 -11.84 -10.86 22.48
CA ILE A 195 -10.78 -9.88 22.29
C ILE A 195 -10.80 -8.84 23.43
N GLY A 196 -11.98 -8.33 23.78
CA GLY A 196 -12.17 -7.37 24.88
C GLY A 196 -11.72 -7.92 26.23
N ARG A 197 -11.96 -9.21 26.51
CA ARG A 197 -11.50 -9.87 27.74
C ARG A 197 -9.99 -10.11 27.81
N GLY A 198 -9.30 -10.22 26.68
CA GLY A 198 -7.87 -10.50 26.64
C GLY A 198 -7.00 -9.26 26.37
N VAL A 199 -7.16 -8.64 25.19
CA VAL A 199 -6.45 -7.40 24.79
C VAL A 199 -6.96 -6.18 25.56
N GLY A 200 -8.20 -6.25 26.03
CA GLY A 200 -8.90 -5.13 26.66
C GLY A 200 -9.84 -4.41 25.69
N TRP A 201 -10.81 -3.71 26.26
CA TRP A 201 -11.71 -2.80 25.53
C TRP A 201 -11.01 -1.46 25.23
N THR A 202 -9.88 -1.54 24.50
CA THR A 202 -9.10 -0.39 24.04
C THR A 202 -9.83 0.39 22.92
N PRO A 203 -9.41 1.63 22.60
CA PRO A 203 -9.95 2.37 21.46
C PRO A 203 -9.92 1.57 20.15
N TRP A 204 -8.86 0.77 19.93
CA TRP A 204 -8.75 -0.15 18.79
C TRP A 204 -9.84 -1.22 18.80
N THR A 205 -10.03 -1.93 19.92
CA THR A 205 -11.03 -3.00 20.04
C THR A 205 -12.45 -2.46 19.83
N VAL A 206 -12.76 -1.30 20.43
CA VAL A 206 -14.05 -0.64 20.30
C VAL A 206 -14.31 -0.17 18.87
N LEU A 207 -13.33 0.50 18.25
CA LEU A 207 -13.46 0.98 16.87
C LEU A 207 -13.73 -0.17 15.90
N MET A 208 -12.93 -1.24 15.97
CA MET A 208 -13.08 -2.41 15.11
C MET A 208 -14.42 -3.13 15.34
N ALA A 209 -14.89 -3.21 16.59
CA ALA A 209 -16.20 -3.79 16.93
C ALA A 209 -17.37 -2.98 16.30
N ILE A 210 -17.30 -1.65 16.37
CA ILE A 210 -18.30 -0.77 15.75
C ILE A 210 -18.29 -0.94 14.23
N LEU A 211 -17.13 -0.79 13.59
CA LEU A 211 -17.00 -0.86 12.13
C LEU A 211 -17.45 -2.21 11.56
N ARG A 212 -17.16 -3.30 12.27
CA ARG A 212 -17.41 -4.67 11.78
C ARG A 212 -18.77 -5.24 12.17
N VAL A 213 -19.23 -5.00 13.40
CA VAL A 213 -20.33 -5.79 14.01
C VAL A 213 -21.56 -4.95 14.35
N ARG A 214 -21.36 -3.72 14.85
CA ARG A 214 -22.43 -2.83 15.31
C ARG A 214 -22.20 -1.38 14.85
N PRO A 215 -22.32 -1.09 13.54
CA PRO A 215 -22.23 0.28 13.06
C PRO A 215 -23.29 1.19 13.70
N GLU A 216 -24.44 0.63 14.07
CA GLU A 216 -25.52 1.33 14.79
C GLU A 216 -25.07 1.96 16.13
N TYR A 217 -24.01 1.46 16.77
CA TYR A 217 -23.51 2.01 18.03
C TYR A 217 -22.66 3.28 17.86
N ALA A 218 -22.27 3.61 16.62
CA ALA A 218 -21.59 4.86 16.31
C ALA A 218 -22.54 6.07 16.46
N GLU A 219 -23.84 5.88 16.22
CA GLU A 219 -24.80 6.99 16.14
C GLU A 219 -24.89 7.79 17.45
N PRO A 220 -25.08 9.13 17.39
CA PRO A 220 -25.16 9.98 18.59
C PRO A 220 -26.25 9.54 19.59
N TYR A 221 -27.37 9.03 19.08
CA TYR A 221 -28.53 8.56 19.86
C TYR A 221 -28.69 7.03 19.84
N ALA A 222 -27.60 6.29 19.65
CA ALA A 222 -27.62 4.84 19.60
C ALA A 222 -28.30 4.23 20.83
N ALA A 223 -29.25 3.32 20.60
CA ALA A 223 -29.83 2.50 21.65
C ALA A 223 -28.91 1.31 21.93
N PHE A 224 -28.35 1.27 23.14
CA PHE A 224 -27.47 0.18 23.58
C PHE A 224 -28.26 -1.04 24.11
N GLU A 225 -29.55 -0.86 24.41
CA GLU A 225 -30.46 -1.93 24.79
C GLU A 225 -31.00 -2.64 23.55
N ILE A 226 -30.50 -3.85 23.26
CA ILE A 226 -31.00 -4.67 22.15
C ILE A 226 -32.10 -5.61 22.66
N PRO A 227 -33.27 -5.69 21.98
CA PRO A 227 -34.33 -6.64 22.31
C PRO A 227 -33.81 -8.08 22.22
N LYS A 228 -33.94 -8.85 23.31
CA LYS A 228 -33.57 -10.26 23.36
C LYS A 228 -34.54 -11.06 22.49
N LEU A 229 -34.03 -11.76 21.48
CA LEU A 229 -34.85 -12.70 20.70
C LEU A 229 -34.94 -14.03 21.44
N GLN A 230 -36.08 -14.72 21.31
CA GLN A 230 -36.27 -16.05 21.95
C GLN A 230 -35.26 -17.10 21.47
N SER A 231 -34.63 -16.89 20.31
CA SER A 231 -33.61 -17.77 19.72
C SER A 231 -32.17 -17.43 20.13
N ASP A 232 -31.93 -16.35 20.89
CA ASP A 232 -30.57 -15.96 21.28
C ASP A 232 -30.07 -16.84 22.44
N SER A 233 -28.81 -17.28 22.34
CA SER A 233 -28.16 -18.00 23.44
C SER A 233 -27.85 -17.04 24.61
N ARG A 234 -27.79 -17.58 25.84
CA ARG A 234 -27.41 -16.77 27.02
C ARG A 234 -26.02 -16.15 26.90
N LEU A 235 -25.08 -16.87 26.27
CA LEU A 235 -23.71 -16.43 26.06
C LEU A 235 -23.65 -15.24 25.09
N LEU A 236 -24.40 -15.32 24.00
CA LEU A 236 -24.52 -14.23 23.03
C LEU A 236 -25.13 -12.97 23.65
N VAL A 237 -26.16 -13.12 24.48
CA VAL A 237 -26.74 -11.98 25.23
C VAL A 237 -25.70 -11.35 26.16
N SER A 238 -24.97 -12.16 26.92
CA SER A 238 -23.90 -11.67 27.80
C SER A 238 -22.80 -10.94 27.03
N ALA A 239 -22.38 -11.48 25.87
CA ALA A 239 -21.36 -10.86 25.02
C ALA A 239 -21.84 -9.52 24.43
N ARG A 240 -23.13 -9.43 24.05
CA ARG A 240 -23.75 -8.16 23.60
C ARG A 240 -23.76 -7.12 24.71
N ASP A 241 -24.16 -7.51 25.93
CA ASP A 241 -24.21 -6.61 27.10
C ASP A 241 -22.81 -6.14 27.54
N GLU A 242 -21.80 -7.00 27.42
CA GLU A 242 -20.39 -6.64 27.65
C GLU A 242 -19.91 -5.60 26.62
N MET A 243 -20.10 -5.89 25.34
CA MET A 243 -19.70 -5.02 24.24
C MET A 243 -20.43 -3.67 24.27
N ALA A 244 -21.74 -3.67 24.54
CA ALA A 244 -22.53 -2.44 24.63
C ALA A 244 -22.00 -1.51 25.73
N ARG A 245 -21.77 -2.04 26.94
CA ARG A 245 -21.20 -1.27 28.07
C ARG A 245 -19.82 -0.70 27.76
N ALA A 246 -18.98 -1.48 27.07
CA ALA A 246 -17.64 -1.04 26.68
C ALA A 246 -17.67 0.10 25.65
N ILE A 247 -18.60 0.05 24.70
CA ILE A 247 -18.72 1.04 23.62
C ILE A 247 -19.40 2.32 24.11
N GLU A 248 -20.43 2.21 24.95
CA GLU A 248 -21.20 3.35 25.47
C GLU A 248 -20.32 4.42 26.10
N GLY A 249 -19.31 4.01 26.89
CA GLY A 249 -18.39 4.91 27.58
C GLY A 249 -17.33 5.60 26.70
N GLN A 250 -17.18 5.21 25.42
CA GLN A 250 -16.12 5.70 24.54
C GLN A 250 -16.65 6.65 23.45
N THR A 251 -17.13 7.82 23.89
CA THR A 251 -17.76 8.83 23.01
C THR A 251 -16.87 9.31 21.87
N LYS A 252 -15.58 9.53 22.11
CA LYS A 252 -14.62 9.92 21.05
C LYS A 252 -14.46 8.83 19.98
N VAL A 253 -14.35 7.57 20.39
CA VAL A 253 -14.21 6.44 19.46
C VAL A 253 -15.47 6.23 18.65
N ARG A 254 -16.65 6.44 19.26
CA ARG A 254 -17.94 6.43 18.55
C ARG A 254 -18.03 7.53 17.50
N ALA A 255 -17.64 8.76 17.85
CA ALA A 255 -17.61 9.87 16.89
C ALA A 255 -16.65 9.58 15.73
N LEU A 256 -15.48 8.99 16.00
CA LEU A 256 -14.53 8.59 14.96
C LEU A 256 -15.12 7.50 14.06
N ALA A 257 -15.81 6.53 14.66
CA ALA A 257 -16.46 5.48 13.92
C ALA A 257 -17.56 6.02 12.99
N VAL A 258 -18.31 7.06 13.38
CA VAL A 258 -19.28 7.72 12.48
C VAL A 258 -18.60 8.20 11.21
N MET A 259 -17.49 8.93 11.35
CA MET A 259 -16.75 9.44 10.19
C MET A 259 -16.21 8.31 9.31
N LEU A 260 -15.58 7.30 9.91
CA LEU A 260 -15.02 6.17 9.15
C LEU A 260 -16.10 5.34 8.45
N LEU A 261 -17.30 5.22 9.02
CA LEU A 261 -18.42 4.51 8.37
C LEU A 261 -18.89 5.20 7.08
N GLU A 262 -18.68 6.50 6.92
CA GLU A 262 -18.95 7.21 5.65
C GLU A 262 -18.08 6.65 4.50
N LEU A 263 -16.86 6.21 4.80
CA LEU A 263 -15.96 5.57 3.83
C LEU A 263 -16.21 4.06 3.69
N VAL A 264 -16.49 3.37 4.81
CA VAL A 264 -16.61 1.91 4.86
C VAL A 264 -17.94 1.40 4.31
N GLN A 265 -19.03 2.16 4.45
CA GLN A 265 -20.35 1.75 3.97
C GLN A 265 -20.66 2.21 2.54
N HIS A 266 -19.69 2.82 1.84
CA HIS A 266 -19.86 3.28 0.47
C HIS A 266 -20.36 2.14 -0.44
N ARG A 267 -21.56 2.29 -0.99
CA ARG A 267 -22.14 1.38 -2.00
C ARG A 267 -22.15 2.08 -3.36
N PRO A 268 -21.51 1.55 -4.40
CA PRO A 268 -21.62 2.11 -5.73
C PRO A 268 -23.09 1.99 -6.19
N GLY A 269 -23.78 3.12 -6.37
CA GLY A 269 -25.10 3.17 -7.00
C GLY A 269 -26.20 4.03 -6.36
N TYR A 270 -25.96 4.74 -5.24
CA TYR A 270 -26.98 5.62 -4.63
C TYR A 270 -26.48 7.05 -4.43
N GLY A 271 -26.96 7.96 -5.29
CA GLY A 271 -27.30 9.36 -4.97
C GLY A 271 -26.17 10.37 -4.75
N GLU A 272 -26.43 11.62 -5.16
CA GLU A 272 -25.62 12.86 -5.07
C GLU A 272 -25.24 13.30 -3.63
N THR A 273 -25.28 12.39 -2.65
CA THR A 273 -25.04 12.63 -1.22
C THR A 273 -23.74 12.03 -0.69
N ASP A 274 -23.03 11.23 -1.49
CA ASP A 274 -21.86 10.48 -1.06
C ASP A 274 -20.57 11.33 -0.98
N LEU A 275 -19.74 11.13 0.06
CA LEU A 275 -18.51 11.91 0.32
C LEU A 275 -17.53 11.88 -0.86
N LEU A 276 -17.43 10.76 -1.58
CA LEU A 276 -16.54 10.62 -2.72
C LEU A 276 -17.03 11.42 -3.94
N SER A 277 -18.34 11.69 -4.02
CA SER A 277 -18.95 12.55 -5.05
C SER A 277 -18.91 14.06 -4.73
N ARG A 278 -18.48 14.45 -3.52
CA ARG A 278 -18.38 15.86 -3.09
C ARG A 278 -17.10 16.53 -3.61
N PRO A 279 -17.01 17.89 -3.61
CA PRO A 279 -15.77 18.61 -3.92
C PRO A 279 -14.64 18.27 -2.92
N ALA A 280 -13.36 18.37 -3.28
CA ALA A 280 -12.31 17.99 -2.32
C ALA A 280 -12.09 18.98 -1.19
N GLU A 281 -12.63 20.21 -1.23
CA GLU A 281 -12.67 21.04 -0.03
C GLU A 281 -13.50 20.35 1.07
N THR A 282 -14.56 19.63 0.67
CA THR A 282 -15.37 18.81 1.60
C THR A 282 -14.60 17.57 2.06
N ARG A 283 -13.80 16.95 1.18
CA ARG A 283 -12.97 15.79 1.54
C ARG A 283 -11.76 16.16 2.40
N ALA A 284 -11.14 17.32 2.17
CA ALA A 284 -10.07 17.86 2.98
C ALA A 284 -10.59 18.26 4.36
N ALA A 285 -11.72 18.97 4.42
CA ALA A 285 -12.40 19.28 5.68
C ALA A 285 -12.78 18.00 6.46
N TYR A 286 -13.11 16.91 5.78
CA TYR A 286 -13.29 15.60 6.40
C TYR A 286 -11.98 15.07 7.03
N VAL A 287 -10.85 15.15 6.33
CA VAL A 287 -9.54 14.73 6.88
C VAL A 287 -9.10 15.63 8.04
N ASP A 288 -9.31 16.94 7.94
CA ASP A 288 -9.03 17.89 9.03
C ASP A 288 -9.92 17.59 10.25
N SER A 289 -11.20 17.27 10.03
CA SER A 289 -12.12 16.86 11.09
C SER A 289 -11.70 15.53 11.74
N LEU A 290 -11.13 14.59 10.98
CA LEU A 290 -10.55 13.36 11.53
C LEU A 290 -9.36 13.69 12.44
N GLN A 291 -8.45 14.56 11.97
CA GLN A 291 -7.30 15.01 12.76
C GLN A 291 -7.71 15.72 14.05
N GLU A 292 -8.67 16.65 13.96
CA GLU A 292 -9.19 17.39 15.12
C GLU A 292 -9.83 16.45 16.15
N LEU A 293 -10.61 15.47 15.68
CA LEU A 293 -11.28 14.52 16.55
C LEU A 293 -10.32 13.57 17.27
N ILE A 294 -9.26 13.14 16.58
CA ILE A 294 -8.21 12.28 17.14
C ILE A 294 -7.34 13.07 18.11
N GLY A 295 -6.96 14.30 17.75
CA GLY A 295 -6.04 15.13 18.53
C GLY A 295 -4.69 14.43 18.77
N ASP A 296 -4.18 14.53 19.99
CA ASP A 296 -2.88 13.95 20.37
C ASP A 296 -2.96 12.48 20.85
N ASP A 297 -4.12 11.84 20.76
CA ASP A 297 -4.32 10.46 21.23
C ASP A 297 -3.66 9.45 20.27
N ALA A 298 -2.50 8.91 20.67
CA ALA A 298 -1.73 7.97 19.87
C ALA A 298 -2.44 6.63 19.64
N ASP A 299 -3.16 6.12 20.64
CA ASP A 299 -3.87 4.84 20.52
C ASP A 299 -5.05 4.95 19.56
N LEU A 300 -5.78 6.08 19.63
CA LEU A 300 -6.87 6.38 18.72
C LEU A 300 -6.40 6.63 17.29
N ARG A 301 -5.27 7.34 17.13
CA ARG A 301 -4.64 7.59 15.83
C ARG A 301 -4.19 6.30 15.15
N GLN A 302 -3.49 5.43 15.86
CA GLN A 302 -3.06 4.13 15.34
C GLN A 302 -4.26 3.24 14.97
N ALA A 303 -5.30 3.24 15.81
CA ALA A 303 -6.54 2.54 15.50
C ALA A 303 -7.24 3.08 14.24
N ALA A 304 -7.28 4.40 14.06
CA ALA A 304 -7.83 5.05 12.88
C ALA A 304 -7.05 4.70 11.61
N ILE A 305 -5.71 4.75 11.67
CA ILE A 305 -4.82 4.38 10.56
C ILE A 305 -5.08 2.94 10.13
N GLU A 306 -5.10 1.97 11.06
CA GLU A 306 -5.36 0.57 10.71
C GLU A 306 -6.77 0.38 10.12
N ALA A 307 -7.78 1.06 10.66
CA ALA A 307 -9.14 0.99 10.15
C ALA A 307 -9.27 1.55 8.72
N LEU A 308 -8.60 2.67 8.42
CA LEU A 308 -8.57 3.29 7.09
C LEU A 308 -7.87 2.40 6.05
N LEU A 309 -6.85 1.64 6.46
CA LEU A 309 -6.13 0.74 5.54
C LEU A 309 -6.84 -0.60 5.33
N TRP A 310 -7.74 -0.98 6.23
CA TRP A 310 -8.37 -2.31 6.22
C TRP A 310 -9.77 -2.33 5.62
N TRP A 311 -10.66 -1.42 6.00
CA TRP A 311 -12.09 -1.55 5.71
C TRP A 311 -12.57 -0.91 4.39
N PRO A 312 -12.07 0.26 3.97
CA PRO A 312 -12.47 0.90 2.72
C PRO A 312 -12.11 0.07 1.47
N SER A 313 -12.92 0.17 0.42
CA SER A 313 -12.69 -0.54 -0.84
C SER A 313 -13.02 0.34 -2.06
N GLY A 314 -12.47 0.00 -3.23
CA GLY A 314 -12.65 0.80 -4.45
C GLY A 314 -12.15 2.23 -4.28
N GLN A 315 -12.92 3.22 -4.76
CA GLN A 315 -12.55 4.65 -4.69
C GLN A 315 -12.41 5.19 -3.26
N ALA A 316 -13.06 4.55 -2.28
CA ALA A 316 -12.93 4.92 -0.87
C ALA A 316 -11.54 4.59 -0.31
N ALA A 317 -10.86 3.59 -0.87
CA ALA A 317 -9.53 3.15 -0.43
C ALA A 317 -8.46 4.22 -0.71
N ASP A 318 -8.57 4.92 -1.85
CA ASP A 318 -7.62 5.97 -2.22
C ASP A 318 -7.67 7.16 -1.24
N LEU A 319 -8.88 7.64 -0.93
CA LEU A 319 -9.09 8.70 0.06
C LEU A 319 -8.68 8.25 1.47
N ALA A 320 -8.97 7.00 1.83
CA ALA A 320 -8.59 6.46 3.13
C ALA A 320 -7.07 6.34 3.29
N GLN A 321 -6.37 5.94 2.23
CA GLN A 321 -4.92 5.90 2.22
C GLN A 321 -4.30 7.30 2.30
N PHE A 322 -4.88 8.30 1.64
CA PHE A 322 -4.50 9.71 1.80
C PHE A 322 -4.69 10.19 3.25
N ALA A 323 -5.87 9.95 3.82
CA ALA A 323 -6.16 10.28 5.22
C ALA A 323 -5.17 9.57 6.18
N ALA A 324 -4.81 8.32 5.92
CA ALA A 324 -3.82 7.61 6.71
C ALA A 324 -2.44 8.28 6.67
N VAL A 325 -1.95 8.73 5.50
CA VAL A 325 -0.68 9.49 5.39
C VAL A 325 -0.73 10.80 6.18
N ALA A 326 -1.86 11.50 6.12
CA ALA A 326 -2.08 12.75 6.84
C ALA A 326 -2.11 12.54 8.37
N LEU A 327 -2.60 11.39 8.84
CA LEU A 327 -2.68 11.05 10.26
C LEU A 327 -1.37 10.53 10.86
N VAL A 328 -0.44 9.97 10.08
CA VAL A 328 0.78 9.37 10.62
C VAL A 328 1.70 10.43 11.24
N HIS A 329 2.12 10.22 12.48
CA HIS A 329 3.14 11.00 13.18
C HIS A 329 4.50 10.30 13.16
N ALA A 330 5.58 11.01 13.52
CA ALA A 330 6.93 10.46 13.51
C ALA A 330 7.09 9.17 14.35
N ASP A 331 6.38 9.09 15.47
CA ASP A 331 6.44 7.98 16.43
C ASP A 331 5.69 6.73 15.93
N ASP A 332 4.85 6.84 14.89
CA ASP A 332 4.05 5.72 14.38
C ASP A 332 4.82 4.80 13.44
N ARG A 333 6.14 5.01 13.27
CA ARG A 333 7.00 4.23 12.37
C ARG A 333 7.03 2.74 12.72
N GLU A 334 7.16 2.42 14.01
CA GLU A 334 7.20 1.03 14.48
C GLU A 334 5.83 0.35 14.30
N PHE A 335 4.75 1.09 14.54
CA PHE A 335 3.39 0.61 14.30
C PHE A 335 3.15 0.27 12.82
N LEU A 336 3.61 1.10 11.89
CA LEU A 336 3.51 0.78 10.45
C LEU A 336 4.33 -0.46 10.06
N ILE A 337 5.49 -0.69 10.70
CA ILE A 337 6.28 -1.91 10.50
C ILE A 337 5.52 -3.13 11.03
N GLU A 338 4.85 -3.01 12.17
CA GLU A 338 3.97 -4.06 12.70
C GLU A 338 2.85 -4.40 11.69
N LEU A 339 2.22 -3.39 11.08
CA LEU A 339 1.19 -3.57 10.06
C LEU A 339 1.71 -4.20 8.76
N GLU A 340 3.01 -4.17 8.46
CA GLU A 340 3.56 -4.95 7.34
C GLU A 340 3.44 -6.47 7.55
N SER A 341 3.21 -6.92 8.79
CA SER A 341 2.94 -8.32 9.14
C SER A 341 1.44 -8.66 9.25
N HIS A 342 0.55 -7.74 8.85
CA HIS A 342 -0.90 -7.91 8.95
C HIS A 342 -1.39 -9.15 8.16
N PRO A 343 -2.38 -9.93 8.67
CA PRO A 343 -2.88 -11.15 8.00
C PRO A 343 -3.56 -10.88 6.65
N VAL A 344 -3.96 -9.64 6.38
CA VAL A 344 -4.58 -9.21 5.12
C VAL A 344 -3.53 -8.56 4.22
N ASP A 345 -3.32 -9.16 3.05
CA ASP A 345 -2.31 -8.74 2.07
C ASP A 345 -2.41 -7.25 1.68
N LEU A 346 -3.62 -6.77 1.42
CA LEU A 346 -3.86 -5.37 1.03
C LEU A 346 -3.42 -4.38 2.12
N VAL A 347 -3.68 -4.70 3.39
CA VAL A 347 -3.24 -3.86 4.52
C VAL A 347 -1.72 -3.82 4.59
N ARG A 348 -1.02 -4.95 4.37
CA ARG A 348 0.45 -4.98 4.34
C ARG A 348 1.01 -4.07 3.25
N TYR A 349 0.44 -4.14 2.04
CA TYR A 349 0.88 -3.29 0.93
C TYR A 349 0.59 -1.82 1.18
N ALA A 350 -0.60 -1.50 1.71
CA ALA A 350 -0.99 -0.13 2.02
C ALA A 350 -0.15 0.46 3.16
N ALA A 351 0.12 -0.29 4.23
CA ALA A 351 0.99 0.12 5.33
C ALA A 351 2.43 0.39 4.86
N ARG A 352 2.98 -0.47 4.00
CA ARG A 352 4.29 -0.25 3.37
C ARG A 352 4.30 1.01 2.51
N ALA A 353 3.24 1.27 1.76
CA ALA A 353 3.11 2.46 0.92
C ALA A 353 3.01 3.74 1.76
N VAL A 354 2.23 3.74 2.85
CA VAL A 354 2.14 4.87 3.80
C VAL A 354 3.48 5.11 4.50
N ARG A 355 4.17 4.05 4.93
CA ARG A 355 5.50 4.18 5.53
C ARG A 355 6.53 4.72 4.55
N ALA A 356 6.46 4.27 3.29
CA ALA A 356 7.31 4.78 2.23
C ALA A 356 7.06 6.27 1.97
N ALA A 357 5.79 6.69 1.98
CA ALA A 357 5.40 8.11 1.86
C ALA A 357 6.00 8.96 2.98
N LYS A 358 5.78 8.58 4.24
CA LYS A 358 6.07 9.44 5.39
C LYS A 358 7.52 9.42 5.88
N PHE A 359 8.24 8.30 5.72
CA PHE A 359 9.50 8.03 6.44
C PHE A 359 10.71 7.68 5.57
N SER A 360 10.58 7.66 4.24
CA SER A 360 11.69 7.23 3.38
C SER A 360 12.41 8.39 2.70
N ASP A 361 13.70 8.55 3.02
CA ASP A 361 14.71 9.27 2.22
C ASP A 361 15.31 8.37 1.11
N LEU A 362 14.58 7.34 0.65
CA LEU A 362 15.14 6.38 -0.30
C LEU A 362 15.47 7.10 -1.62
N PRO A 363 16.68 6.90 -2.18
CA PRO A 363 16.99 7.43 -3.49
C PRO A 363 15.99 6.87 -4.49
N MET A 364 15.43 7.77 -5.30
CA MET A 364 14.45 7.63 -6.38
C MET A 364 14.70 6.52 -7.43
N ALA A 365 15.65 5.61 -7.20
CA ALA A 365 16.17 4.64 -8.14
C ALA A 365 15.65 3.20 -7.98
N THR A 366 14.98 2.82 -6.88
CA THR A 366 14.61 1.40 -6.66
C THR A 366 13.14 1.12 -6.43
N VAL A 367 12.29 2.14 -6.34
CA VAL A 367 10.86 1.94 -6.58
C VAL A 367 10.69 2.03 -8.08
N LEU A 368 10.52 0.89 -8.76
CA LEU A 368 9.86 0.90 -10.05
C LEU A 368 8.54 1.65 -9.83
N PRO A 369 8.35 2.85 -10.39
CA PRO A 369 7.03 3.41 -10.41
C PRO A 369 6.24 2.43 -11.27
N SER A 370 5.32 1.67 -10.66
CA SER A 370 4.11 1.41 -11.40
C SER A 370 3.60 2.79 -11.75
N THR A 371 3.67 3.10 -13.04
CA THR A 371 2.90 4.14 -13.69
C THR A 371 1.55 4.20 -12.99
N ASN A 372 1.23 5.35 -12.36
CA ASN A 372 -0.04 5.68 -11.70
C ASN A 372 -0.11 5.61 -10.15
N SER A 373 0.99 5.46 -9.41
CA SER A 373 0.91 5.53 -7.93
C SER A 373 0.98 6.97 -7.40
N LEU A 374 -0.12 7.46 -6.81
CA LEU A 374 -0.22 8.73 -6.06
C LEU A 374 0.90 8.88 -5.02
N VAL A 375 1.31 7.78 -4.39
CA VAL A 375 2.38 7.75 -3.37
C VAL A 375 3.74 8.06 -3.97
N GLY A 376 4.03 7.59 -5.19
CA GLY A 376 5.29 7.93 -5.87
C GLY A 376 5.40 9.43 -6.13
N SER A 377 4.27 10.09 -6.37
CA SER A 377 4.22 11.53 -6.59
C SER A 377 4.20 12.34 -5.30
N LEU A 378 3.50 11.88 -4.25
CA LEU A 378 3.57 12.47 -2.91
C LEU A 378 4.96 12.34 -2.30
N VAL A 379 5.66 11.22 -2.49
CA VAL A 379 7.07 11.06 -2.09
C VAL A 379 7.94 12.07 -2.82
N THR A 380 7.79 12.29 -4.13
CA THR A 380 8.55 13.36 -4.82
C THR A 380 8.19 14.77 -4.34
N LEU A 381 6.96 14.99 -3.85
CA LEU A 381 6.50 16.27 -3.30
C LEU A 381 6.98 16.52 -1.87
N GLU A 382 7.06 15.50 -1.03
CA GLU A 382 7.54 15.59 0.36
C GLU A 382 9.08 15.45 0.47
N SER A 383 9.74 14.67 -0.41
CA SER A 383 11.21 14.53 -0.45
C SER A 383 11.92 15.80 -0.91
N GLY A 384 11.22 16.68 -1.63
CA GLY A 384 11.62 18.06 -1.75
C GLY A 384 11.03 18.80 -0.57
N THR A 385 11.77 18.92 0.53
CA THR A 385 11.36 19.74 1.67
C THR A 385 10.63 21.00 1.15
N PRO A 386 9.40 21.28 1.62
CA PRO A 386 8.81 22.57 1.39
C PRO A 386 9.66 23.55 2.20
N ASP A 387 10.71 24.07 1.56
CA ASP A 387 11.35 25.28 2.03
C ASP A 387 10.23 26.31 1.98
N THR A 388 9.68 26.64 3.15
CA THR A 388 8.41 27.32 3.38
C THR A 388 8.41 28.78 2.88
N GLY A 389 9.36 29.13 2.01
CA GLY A 389 9.54 30.44 1.38
C GLY A 389 9.86 30.44 -0.12
N GLU A 390 9.86 29.30 -0.84
CA GLU A 390 10.02 29.35 -2.31
C GLU A 390 8.68 29.65 -3.02
N PHE A 391 8.60 30.82 -3.65
CA PHE A 391 7.44 31.21 -4.46
C PHE A 391 7.39 30.45 -5.80
N PRO A 392 6.18 30.15 -6.33
CA PRO A 392 6.02 29.63 -7.69
C PRO A 392 6.67 30.59 -8.69
N ARG A 393 7.36 30.02 -9.69
CA ARG A 393 8.15 30.78 -10.68
C ARG A 393 7.44 30.89 -12.03
N THR A 394 6.28 30.27 -12.18
CA THR A 394 5.45 30.24 -13.38
C THR A 394 4.03 30.71 -13.07
N TRP A 395 3.24 30.98 -14.11
CA TRP A 395 1.85 31.39 -14.01
C TRP A 395 0.91 30.25 -13.54
N LEU A 396 1.40 29.00 -13.47
CA LEU A 396 0.65 27.88 -12.91
C LEU A 396 0.33 28.10 -11.42
N GLY A 397 1.12 28.91 -10.72
CA GLY A 397 0.85 29.30 -9.34
C GLY A 397 1.12 28.20 -8.30
N ASP A 398 1.61 27.04 -8.72
CA ASP A 398 1.91 25.90 -7.85
C ASP A 398 3.37 25.44 -8.00
N ARG A 399 4.16 25.65 -6.94
CA ARG A 399 5.59 25.30 -6.90
C ARG A 399 5.82 23.79 -6.94
N ASN A 400 4.90 23.02 -6.40
CA ASN A 400 4.99 21.56 -6.35
C ASN A 400 4.82 20.96 -7.74
N ILE A 401 3.84 21.45 -8.50
CA ILE A 401 3.65 21.06 -9.91
C ILE A 401 4.86 21.46 -10.76
N GLU A 402 5.38 22.68 -10.57
CA GLU A 402 6.60 23.13 -11.27
C GLU A 402 7.80 22.20 -11.02
N ARG A 403 8.03 21.80 -9.76
CA ARG A 403 9.11 20.87 -9.39
C ARG A 403 8.92 19.49 -10.00
N LEU A 404 7.69 18.97 -10.02
CA LEU A 404 7.38 17.68 -10.65
C LEU A 404 7.67 17.71 -12.16
N ILE A 405 7.26 18.78 -12.85
CA ILE A 405 7.54 18.99 -14.27
C ILE A 405 9.06 19.08 -14.51
N GLU A 406 9.75 19.97 -13.78
CA GLU A 406 11.20 20.17 -13.88
C GLU A 406 11.97 18.86 -13.64
N HIS A 407 11.60 18.10 -12.60
CA HIS A 407 12.26 16.85 -12.25
C HIS A 407 12.02 15.77 -13.32
N THR A 408 10.80 15.70 -13.86
CA THR A 408 10.46 14.77 -14.95
C THR A 408 11.32 15.04 -16.18
N ILE A 409 11.47 16.31 -16.56
CA ILE A 409 12.33 16.72 -17.68
C ILE A 409 13.80 16.42 -17.37
N SER A 410 14.27 16.76 -16.17
CA SER A 410 15.66 16.53 -15.75
C SER A 410 16.06 15.06 -15.85
N ARG A 411 15.14 14.13 -15.51
CA ARG A 411 15.39 12.69 -15.63
C ARG A 411 15.52 12.24 -17.08
N VAL A 412 14.67 12.75 -17.97
CA VAL A 412 14.77 12.45 -19.41
C VAL A 412 16.05 13.05 -19.98
N GLU A 413 16.38 14.29 -19.61
CA GLU A 413 17.61 14.97 -20.00
C GLU A 413 18.86 14.15 -19.60
N ALA A 414 18.92 13.68 -18.35
CA ALA A 414 20.02 12.84 -17.86
C ALA A 414 20.11 11.50 -18.60
N HIS A 415 18.96 10.87 -18.89
CA HIS A 415 18.90 9.62 -19.62
C HIS A 415 19.43 9.77 -21.06
N VAL A 416 18.92 10.74 -21.81
CA VAL A 416 19.36 11.02 -23.19
C VAL A 416 20.85 11.34 -23.25
N ALA A 417 21.37 12.07 -22.28
CA ALA A 417 22.80 12.37 -22.20
C ALA A 417 23.65 11.12 -21.93
N SER A 418 23.17 10.20 -21.07
CA SER A 418 23.86 8.93 -20.82
C SER A 418 23.87 8.00 -22.03
N GLU A 419 22.82 8.03 -22.85
CA GLU A 419 22.72 7.22 -24.07
C GLU A 419 23.45 7.82 -25.28
N TYR A 420 23.88 9.08 -25.19
CA TYR A 420 24.56 9.77 -26.28
C TYR A 420 25.85 9.07 -26.72
N ASP A 421 26.53 8.37 -25.82
CA ASP A 421 27.70 7.55 -26.18
C ASP A 421 27.36 6.35 -27.07
N ALA A 422 26.16 5.79 -26.96
CA ALA A 422 25.72 4.71 -27.85
C ALA A 422 25.14 5.26 -29.16
N HIS A 423 24.41 6.38 -29.10
CA HIS A 423 23.54 6.84 -30.19
C HIS A 423 23.98 8.15 -30.88
N GLY A 424 25.01 8.85 -30.41
CA GLY A 424 25.38 10.18 -30.92
C GLY A 424 25.88 10.24 -32.37
N ASP A 425 26.13 9.09 -33.02
CA ASP A 425 26.42 9.02 -34.46
C ASP A 425 25.16 9.16 -35.33
N GLU A 426 23.96 9.00 -34.75
CA GLU A 426 22.67 9.19 -35.42
C GLU A 426 22.45 10.64 -35.89
N GLY A 427 21.48 10.84 -36.79
CA GLY A 427 21.12 12.18 -37.28
C GLY A 427 20.43 13.03 -36.21
N GLU A 428 20.56 14.36 -36.31
CA GLU A 428 19.93 15.34 -35.40
C GLU A 428 18.41 15.09 -35.31
N ASP A 429 17.76 14.85 -36.45
CA ASP A 429 16.34 14.49 -36.58
C ASP A 429 15.94 13.30 -35.70
N ARG A 430 16.77 12.24 -35.64
CA ARG A 430 16.48 11.02 -34.86
C ARG A 430 16.69 11.23 -33.37
N LEU A 431 17.78 11.90 -33.00
CA LEU A 431 18.09 12.20 -31.61
C LEU A 431 17.01 13.10 -30.99
N LEU A 432 16.57 14.13 -31.72
CA LEU A 432 15.43 14.96 -31.32
C LEU A 432 14.12 14.16 -31.22
N ALA A 433 13.83 13.31 -32.20
CA ALA A 433 12.62 12.50 -32.18
C ALA A 433 12.57 11.55 -30.97
N THR A 434 13.70 10.96 -30.60
CA THR A 434 13.83 10.13 -29.39
C THR A 434 13.62 10.96 -28.12
N LEU A 435 14.32 12.09 -27.97
CA LEU A 435 14.15 12.98 -26.81
C LEU A 435 12.69 13.38 -26.59
N PHE A 436 12.00 13.85 -27.63
CA PHE A 436 10.60 14.30 -27.49
C PHE A 436 9.59 13.16 -27.35
N ARG A 437 9.88 11.97 -27.90
CA ARG A 437 9.07 10.77 -27.65
C ARG A 437 9.17 10.35 -26.18
N ASP A 438 10.38 10.36 -25.63
CA ASP A 438 10.61 9.96 -24.25
C ASP A 438 10.00 10.99 -23.28
N LEU A 439 10.14 12.29 -23.59
CA LEU A 439 9.42 13.37 -22.88
C LEU A 439 7.90 13.16 -22.95
N SER A 440 7.33 12.94 -24.14
CA SER A 440 5.89 12.71 -24.30
C SER A 440 5.40 11.51 -23.50
N THR A 441 6.16 10.40 -23.49
CA THR A 441 5.81 9.20 -22.71
C THR A 441 5.82 9.51 -21.21
N ARG A 442 6.82 10.24 -20.72
CA ARG A 442 6.92 10.60 -19.30
C ARG A 442 5.88 11.64 -18.88
N PHE A 443 5.57 12.59 -19.75
CA PHE A 443 4.51 13.55 -19.51
C PHE A 443 3.12 12.92 -19.54
N SER A 444 2.83 11.98 -20.43
CA SER A 444 1.54 11.26 -20.36
C SER A 444 1.36 10.52 -19.03
N ALA A 445 2.42 9.93 -18.47
CA ALA A 445 2.36 9.34 -17.14
C ALA A 445 2.24 10.39 -16.02
N LEU A 446 2.86 11.56 -16.19
CA LEU A 446 2.72 12.68 -15.26
C LEU A 446 1.30 13.26 -15.32
N ASP A 447 0.69 13.35 -16.50
CA ASP A 447 -0.67 13.84 -16.71
C ASP A 447 -1.68 12.96 -15.96
N ASP A 448 -1.60 11.63 -16.11
CA ASP A 448 -2.43 10.68 -15.35
C ASP A 448 -2.28 10.88 -13.84
N THR A 449 -1.06 11.21 -13.40
CA THR A 449 -0.77 11.38 -11.97
C THR A 449 -1.19 12.75 -11.44
N LEU A 450 -1.02 13.82 -12.21
CA LEU A 450 -1.51 15.15 -11.89
C LEU A 450 -3.03 15.19 -11.93
N GLU A 451 -3.66 14.44 -12.83
CA GLU A 451 -5.12 14.25 -12.85
C GLU A 451 -5.58 13.47 -11.61
N ALA A 452 -4.89 12.38 -11.22
CA ALA A 452 -5.20 11.65 -10.00
C ALA A 452 -4.97 12.51 -8.74
N LEU A 453 -3.90 13.31 -8.72
CA LEU A 453 -3.61 14.25 -7.63
C LEU A 453 -4.65 15.36 -7.58
N ALA A 454 -5.02 15.98 -8.70
CA ALA A 454 -6.08 16.98 -8.76
C ALA A 454 -7.43 16.39 -8.33
N ARG A 455 -7.72 15.13 -8.69
CA ARG A 455 -8.89 14.39 -8.21
C ARG A 455 -8.83 14.17 -6.69
N ALA A 456 -7.66 13.83 -6.14
CA ALA A 456 -7.46 13.53 -4.72
C ALA A 456 -7.41 14.80 -3.83
N SER A 457 -6.71 15.85 -4.28
CA SER A 457 -6.45 17.08 -3.52
C SER A 457 -7.49 18.19 -3.73
N ALA A 458 -8.31 18.11 -4.79
CA ALA A 458 -9.03 19.22 -5.43
C ALA A 458 -8.53 20.62 -5.07
N ALA A 459 -7.25 20.87 -5.37
CA ALA A 459 -6.86 22.21 -5.72
C ALA A 459 -7.61 22.61 -7.01
N PRO A 460 -8.29 23.77 -7.07
CA PRO A 460 -8.90 24.26 -8.30
C PRO A 460 -7.76 24.54 -9.29
N HIS A 461 -7.51 23.62 -10.21
CA HIS A 461 -6.58 23.84 -11.31
C HIS A 461 -7.27 24.75 -12.32
N ARG A 462 -7.21 26.05 -12.02
CA ARG A 462 -7.68 27.13 -12.90
C ARG A 462 -6.76 27.31 -14.10
N ALA A 463 -5.57 26.71 -14.09
CA ALA A 463 -4.60 26.75 -15.16
C ALA A 463 -4.53 25.39 -15.88
N SER A 464 -4.74 25.39 -17.20
CA SER A 464 -4.45 24.24 -18.07
C SER A 464 -3.50 24.65 -19.18
N VAL A 465 -2.64 23.73 -19.61
CA VAL A 465 -1.67 24.02 -20.67
C VAL A 465 -1.48 22.80 -21.54
N SER A 466 -1.60 23.01 -22.84
CA SER A 466 -1.21 22.00 -23.83
C SER A 466 0.11 22.41 -24.46
N MET A 467 1.12 21.54 -24.34
CA MET A 467 2.33 21.67 -25.14
C MET A 467 2.28 20.65 -26.26
N ARG A 468 2.53 21.11 -27.48
CA ARG A 468 2.62 20.29 -28.69
C ARG A 468 3.96 20.55 -29.37
N TYR A 469 4.51 19.54 -30.02
CA TYR A 469 5.74 19.69 -30.78
C TYR A 469 5.57 19.14 -32.19
N ARG A 470 6.25 19.76 -33.16
CA ARG A 470 6.26 19.33 -34.55
C ARG A 470 7.69 19.27 -35.06
N ASN A 471 8.11 18.10 -35.54
CA ASN A 471 9.35 17.98 -36.29
C ASN A 471 9.15 18.60 -37.68
N VAL A 472 10.09 19.42 -38.11
CA VAL A 472 10.07 20.04 -39.42
C VAL A 472 10.83 19.13 -40.38
N ASP A 473 10.14 18.63 -41.41
CA ASP A 473 10.81 17.78 -42.39
C ASP A 473 11.75 18.60 -43.28
N ARG A 474 12.84 17.97 -43.75
CA ARG A 474 13.83 18.60 -44.64
C ARG A 474 13.26 19.37 -45.84
N PRO A 475 12.19 18.90 -46.52
CA PRO A 475 11.58 19.64 -47.63
C PRO A 475 10.93 20.96 -47.21
N GLU A 476 10.55 21.11 -45.94
CA GLU A 476 9.95 22.31 -45.39
C GLU A 476 11.01 23.26 -44.80
N GLU A 477 12.03 22.73 -44.14
CA GLU A 477 13.13 23.50 -43.54
C GLU A 477 13.77 24.48 -44.56
N GLY A 478 13.97 24.02 -45.80
CA GLY A 478 14.56 24.80 -46.90
C GLY A 478 13.60 25.73 -47.64
N ARG A 479 12.30 25.73 -47.32
CA ARG A 479 11.31 26.62 -47.96
C ARG A 479 11.23 27.96 -47.25
N LYS A 480 10.70 28.96 -47.96
CA LYS A 480 10.48 30.32 -47.45
C LYS A 480 9.87 30.30 -46.05
N GLY A 481 10.55 30.97 -45.12
CA GLY A 481 10.10 31.17 -43.75
C GLY A 481 9.06 32.28 -43.66
N ILE A 482 8.82 32.75 -42.43
CA ILE A 482 7.93 33.91 -42.18
C ILE A 482 8.72 35.23 -42.24
N LYS A 483 8.01 36.37 -42.24
CA LYS A 483 8.60 37.73 -42.25
C LYS A 483 9.67 37.96 -43.34
N GLY A 484 9.55 37.27 -44.48
CA GLY A 484 10.49 37.39 -45.58
C GLY A 484 11.80 36.61 -45.42
N ALA A 485 11.93 35.78 -44.37
CA ALA A 485 13.07 34.89 -44.21
C ALA A 485 13.21 33.91 -45.38
N LYS A 486 14.46 33.69 -45.82
CA LYS A 486 14.77 32.88 -47.00
C LYS A 486 14.39 31.41 -46.81
N SER A 487 14.47 30.91 -45.58
CA SER A 487 14.19 29.52 -45.20
C SER A 487 13.51 29.45 -43.81
N PHE A 488 12.79 28.36 -43.53
CA PHE A 488 12.14 28.13 -42.22
C PHE A 488 13.15 27.66 -41.16
N SER A 489 14.20 26.93 -41.57
CA SER A 489 15.46 26.69 -40.82
C SER A 489 15.35 26.25 -39.36
N ALA A 490 14.21 25.72 -38.94
CA ALA A 490 14.01 25.09 -37.64
C ALA A 490 13.91 23.58 -37.82
N ASP A 491 14.46 22.81 -36.90
CA ASP A 491 14.32 21.35 -36.87
C ASP A 491 13.03 20.94 -36.13
N LEU A 492 12.61 21.76 -35.16
CA LEU A 492 11.42 21.49 -34.35
C LEU A 492 10.68 22.79 -33.99
N CYS A 493 9.36 22.74 -34.01
CA CYS A 493 8.48 23.79 -33.51
C CYS A 493 7.86 23.32 -32.19
N LEU A 494 7.99 24.11 -31.13
CA LEU A 494 7.29 23.91 -29.87
C LEU A 494 6.14 24.91 -29.77
N ILE A 495 4.93 24.40 -29.55
CA ILE A 495 3.70 25.18 -29.44
C ILE A 495 3.19 25.03 -28.00
N VAL A 496 3.04 26.15 -27.29
CA VAL A 496 2.44 26.20 -25.96
C VAL A 496 1.08 26.88 -26.08
N ASP A 497 0.03 26.20 -25.66
CA ASP A 497 -1.36 26.68 -25.63
C ASP A 497 -1.83 26.79 -24.17
N PRO A 498 -1.58 27.93 -23.51
CA PRO A 498 -1.97 28.17 -22.13
C PRO A 498 -3.42 28.63 -22.01
N MET A 499 -4.11 28.12 -21.01
CA MET A 499 -5.46 28.48 -20.60
C MET A 499 -5.46 28.82 -19.11
N LEU A 500 -6.07 29.94 -18.74
CA LEU A 500 -6.24 30.38 -17.35
C LEU A 500 -7.71 30.77 -17.13
N ASP A 501 -8.35 30.17 -16.12
CA ASP A 501 -9.77 30.32 -15.82
C ASP A 501 -10.67 30.08 -17.05
N GLY A 502 -10.34 29.08 -17.88
CA GLY A 502 -11.06 28.77 -19.12
C GLY A 502 -10.81 29.75 -20.27
N ILE A 503 -9.92 30.73 -20.10
CA ILE A 503 -9.58 31.75 -21.10
C ILE A 503 -8.19 31.45 -21.66
N SER A 504 -8.05 31.40 -22.99
CA SER A 504 -6.75 31.25 -23.64
C SER A 504 -5.88 32.49 -23.43
N LEU A 505 -4.63 32.30 -22.98
CA LEU A 505 -3.63 33.37 -22.94
C LEU A 505 -2.88 33.53 -24.28
N GLY A 506 -3.35 32.86 -25.33
CA GLY A 506 -2.81 32.88 -26.68
C GLY A 506 -1.71 31.85 -26.90
N ARG A 507 -1.76 31.16 -28.06
CA ARG A 507 -0.76 30.19 -28.47
C ARG A 507 0.60 30.87 -28.71
N ARG A 508 1.67 30.23 -28.24
CA ARG A 508 3.05 30.72 -28.41
C ARG A 508 3.91 29.68 -29.08
N VAL A 509 4.74 30.12 -30.02
CA VAL A 509 5.64 29.24 -30.76
C VAL A 509 7.09 29.58 -30.49
N THR A 510 7.87 28.54 -30.21
CA THR A 510 9.33 28.60 -30.11
C THR A 510 9.95 27.73 -31.19
N LEU A 511 10.85 28.31 -31.98
CA LEU A 511 11.60 27.59 -33.01
C LEU A 511 12.89 27.01 -32.43
N ILE A 512 13.14 25.73 -32.67
CA ILE A 512 14.27 25.00 -32.11
C ILE A 512 15.15 24.47 -33.24
N GLN A 513 16.46 24.73 -33.13
CA GLN A 513 17.48 24.12 -33.96
C GLN A 513 18.34 23.18 -33.12
N ALA A 514 18.46 21.92 -33.50
CA ALA A 514 19.39 21.01 -32.87
C ALA A 514 20.77 21.06 -33.53
N LYS A 515 21.81 20.97 -32.71
CA LYS A 515 23.18 20.74 -33.18
C LYS A 515 23.85 19.67 -32.37
N ARG A 516 24.34 18.63 -33.04
CA ARG A 516 25.01 17.50 -32.38
C ARG A 516 26.53 17.65 -32.36
N LEU A 517 27.15 17.08 -31.33
CA LEU A 517 28.60 16.97 -31.26
C LEU A 517 29.03 15.69 -31.97
N TYR A 518 29.86 15.82 -33.00
CA TYR A 518 30.32 14.69 -33.78
C TYR A 518 31.50 13.97 -33.12
N ARG A 519 31.64 12.66 -33.36
CA ARG A 519 32.88 11.94 -33.04
C ARG A 519 34.00 12.32 -34.00
N ASN A 520 35.20 12.44 -33.44
CA ASN A 520 36.44 12.57 -34.18
C ASN A 520 36.89 11.20 -34.69
N ARG A 521 36.44 10.86 -35.90
CA ARG A 521 36.80 9.60 -36.58
C ARG A 521 38.28 9.50 -37.00
N ARG A 522 39.09 10.55 -36.78
CA ARG A 522 40.53 10.58 -37.10
C ARG A 522 41.43 10.24 -35.90
N ALA A 523 40.87 10.04 -34.70
CA ALA A 523 41.63 9.68 -33.52
C ALA A 523 42.09 8.21 -33.60
N LYS A 524 43.40 7.95 -33.42
CA LYS A 524 44.05 6.66 -33.71
C LYS A 524 43.85 5.55 -32.67
N VAL A 525 43.33 5.84 -31.47
CA VAL A 525 43.30 4.88 -30.33
C VAL A 525 41.88 4.61 -29.84
N GLN A 526 41.07 5.66 -29.66
CA GLN A 526 39.62 5.59 -29.45
C GLN A 526 38.94 6.82 -30.07
N PRO A 527 37.72 6.68 -30.64
CA PRO A 527 36.99 7.81 -31.18
C PRO A 527 36.60 8.78 -30.05
N THR A 528 37.28 9.93 -30.01
CA THR A 528 37.00 11.02 -29.06
C THR A 528 35.95 11.96 -29.63
N TRP A 529 35.20 12.67 -28.78
CA TRP A 529 34.26 13.70 -29.24
C TRP A 529 34.98 14.94 -29.75
N GLN A 530 34.41 15.61 -30.77
CA GLN A 530 34.93 16.90 -31.24
C GLN A 530 34.89 17.97 -30.12
N THR A 531 35.68 19.02 -30.29
CA THR A 531 35.76 20.14 -29.32
C THR A 531 34.81 21.29 -29.63
N SER A 532 34.12 21.24 -30.78
CA SER A 532 33.19 22.29 -31.20
C SER A 532 32.02 21.72 -31.99
N PHE A 533 30.85 22.31 -31.80
CA PHE A 533 29.67 22.12 -32.63
C PHE A 533 29.84 22.88 -33.95
N ALA A 534 29.39 22.28 -35.06
CA ALA A 534 29.30 22.95 -36.35
C ALA A 534 27.99 23.75 -36.40
N LEU A 535 28.05 24.98 -36.91
CA LEU A 535 26.90 25.87 -37.06
C LEU A 535 26.77 26.31 -38.52
N HIS A 536 25.53 26.44 -38.99
CA HIS A 536 25.21 26.99 -40.30
C HIS A 536 24.75 28.44 -40.15
N ARG A 537 25.61 29.38 -40.58
CA ARG A 537 25.35 30.82 -40.44
C ARG A 537 24.06 31.26 -41.13
N GLU A 538 23.77 30.74 -42.33
CA GLU A 538 22.56 31.10 -43.07
C GLU A 538 21.28 30.62 -42.37
N GLN A 539 21.26 29.38 -41.84
CA GLN A 539 20.14 28.87 -41.06
C GLN A 539 19.92 29.72 -39.80
N ARG A 540 21.00 30.07 -39.09
CA ARG A 540 20.94 30.92 -37.89
C ARG A 540 20.35 32.31 -38.21
N LEU A 541 20.82 32.96 -39.28
CA LEU A 541 20.29 34.26 -39.73
C LEU A 541 18.82 34.15 -40.15
N ALA A 542 18.43 33.06 -40.81
CA ALA A 542 17.04 32.81 -41.17
C ALA A 542 16.14 32.59 -39.94
N LEU A 543 16.62 31.89 -38.90
CA LEU A 543 15.90 31.77 -37.62
C LEU A 543 15.71 33.12 -36.93
N GLN A 544 16.77 33.92 -36.82
CA GLN A 544 16.73 35.27 -36.21
C GLN A 544 15.76 36.21 -36.95
N ALA A 545 15.69 36.11 -38.28
CA ALA A 545 14.77 36.92 -39.06
C ALA A 545 13.28 36.56 -38.85
N GLN A 546 12.99 35.35 -38.36
CA GLN A 546 11.63 34.85 -38.18
C GLN A 546 11.09 35.18 -36.79
N THR A 547 11.89 34.93 -35.75
CA THR A 547 11.48 35.17 -34.37
C THR A 547 12.69 35.31 -33.45
N ASP A 548 12.54 36.20 -32.47
CA ASP A 548 13.48 36.35 -31.36
C ASP A 548 13.36 35.21 -30.34
N SER A 549 12.24 34.47 -30.36
CA SER A 549 11.99 33.29 -29.52
C SER A 549 12.52 32.00 -30.15
N SER A 550 13.70 32.04 -30.75
CA SER A 550 14.37 30.85 -31.30
C SER A 550 15.55 30.42 -30.42
N VAL A 551 15.76 29.11 -30.30
CA VAL A 551 16.80 28.52 -29.46
C VAL A 551 17.54 27.39 -30.14
N TYR A 552 18.75 27.11 -29.66
CA TYR A 552 19.55 25.95 -30.04
C TYR A 552 19.55 24.90 -28.94
N PHE A 553 19.31 23.65 -29.32
CA PHE A 553 19.53 22.48 -28.48
C PHE A 553 20.86 21.84 -28.88
N PHE A 554 21.79 21.72 -27.94
CA PHE A 554 23.07 21.06 -28.19
C PHE A 554 23.01 19.63 -27.70
N LEU A 555 23.19 18.68 -28.61
CA LEU A 555 23.16 17.26 -28.30
C LEU A 555 24.60 16.75 -28.18
N ALA A 556 24.99 16.32 -26.98
CA ALA A 556 26.35 15.92 -26.65
C ALA A 556 26.35 14.98 -25.44
N PRO A 557 27.49 14.30 -25.13
CA PRO A 557 27.67 13.72 -23.81
C PRO A 557 27.55 14.81 -22.73
N PRO A 558 27.29 14.46 -21.46
CA PRO A 558 27.04 15.42 -20.40
C PRO A 558 28.09 16.55 -20.35
N LEU A 559 27.63 17.80 -20.48
CA LEU A 559 28.47 18.99 -20.46
C LEU A 559 28.24 19.75 -19.14
N PHE A 560 29.23 19.72 -18.24
CA PHE A 560 29.14 20.37 -16.91
C PHE A 560 27.87 19.97 -16.13
N GLY A 561 27.52 18.68 -16.17
CA GLY A 561 26.34 18.14 -15.48
C GLY A 561 25.01 18.38 -16.21
N ARG A 562 25.02 19.01 -17.39
CA ARG A 562 23.81 19.22 -18.21
C ARG A 562 23.72 18.17 -19.30
N GLY A 563 22.51 17.66 -19.54
CA GLY A 563 22.29 16.65 -20.56
C GLY A 563 22.02 17.24 -21.93
N VAL A 564 21.13 18.22 -22.01
CA VAL A 564 20.77 18.91 -23.26
C VAL A 564 20.88 20.42 -23.03
N PRO A 565 22.06 21.01 -23.28
CA PRO A 565 22.27 22.45 -23.19
C PRO A 565 21.38 23.24 -24.15
N VAL A 566 20.68 24.25 -23.63
CA VAL A 566 19.84 25.18 -24.40
C VAL A 566 20.44 26.58 -24.41
N ILE A 567 20.53 27.22 -25.57
CA ILE A 567 21.02 28.61 -25.73
C ILE A 567 20.12 29.38 -26.72
N PRO A 568 19.68 30.61 -26.41
CA PRO A 568 18.98 31.47 -27.37
C PRO A 568 19.79 31.70 -28.64
N THR A 569 19.12 31.72 -29.80
CA THR A 569 19.79 31.88 -31.11
C THR A 569 20.63 33.16 -31.19
N GLN A 570 20.15 34.26 -30.60
CA GLN A 570 20.90 35.52 -30.56
C GLN A 570 22.23 35.37 -29.81
N LEU A 571 22.22 34.71 -28.65
CA LEU A 571 23.43 34.47 -27.88
C LEU A 571 24.37 33.49 -28.60
N VAL A 572 23.84 32.48 -29.30
CA VAL A 572 24.65 31.63 -30.19
C VAL A 572 25.33 32.46 -31.28
N ALA A 573 24.63 33.47 -31.81
CA ALA A 573 25.18 34.36 -32.82
C ALA A 573 26.34 35.18 -32.28
N ASP A 574 26.11 35.87 -31.16
CA ASP A 574 27.10 36.72 -30.51
C ASP A 574 28.35 35.93 -30.12
N LEU A 575 28.18 34.74 -29.54
CA LEU A 575 29.28 33.89 -29.09
C LEU A 575 30.08 33.27 -30.25
N SER A 576 29.42 32.87 -31.35
CA SER A 576 30.11 32.25 -32.48
C SER A 576 30.83 33.27 -33.36
N GLU A 577 30.36 34.52 -33.39
CA GLU A 577 30.99 35.62 -34.14
C GLU A 577 32.09 36.32 -33.35
N HIS A 578 31.92 36.50 -32.03
CA HIS A 578 32.92 37.14 -31.18
C HIS A 578 34.26 36.38 -31.17
N ARG A 579 34.26 35.06 -31.42
CA ARG A 579 35.45 34.21 -31.41
C ARG A 579 35.84 33.60 -32.76
N GLY A 580 35.24 34.02 -33.88
CA GLY A 580 35.60 33.48 -35.20
C GLY A 580 34.58 33.73 -36.33
N SER A 581 34.46 32.75 -37.24
CA SER A 581 33.69 32.85 -38.49
C SER A 581 32.16 32.71 -38.35
N GLY A 582 31.63 32.59 -37.13
CA GLY A 582 30.20 32.35 -36.90
C GLY A 582 29.73 30.92 -37.21
N THR A 583 30.62 30.01 -37.61
CA THR A 583 30.28 28.65 -38.09
C THR A 583 30.66 27.53 -37.12
N ARG A 584 31.24 27.85 -35.96
CA ARG A 584 31.60 26.89 -34.92
C ARG A 584 31.40 27.48 -33.54
N LEU A 585 31.02 26.64 -32.58
CA LEU A 585 30.93 27.00 -31.18
C LEU A 585 31.57 25.92 -30.30
N ARG A 586 32.52 26.31 -29.44
CA ARG A 586 33.25 25.36 -28.60
C ARG A 586 32.33 24.75 -27.54
N LYS A 587 32.53 23.47 -27.22
CA LYS A 587 31.70 22.77 -26.23
C LYS A 587 31.79 23.38 -24.83
N GLU A 588 32.96 23.94 -24.46
CA GLU A 588 33.14 24.60 -23.16
C GLU A 588 32.32 25.89 -23.07
N VAL A 589 32.25 26.64 -24.19
CA VAL A 589 31.44 27.86 -24.28
C VAL A 589 29.96 27.51 -24.22
N VAL A 590 29.52 26.47 -24.93
CA VAL A 590 28.14 25.97 -24.84
C VAL A 590 27.81 25.61 -23.39
N ALA A 591 28.70 24.90 -22.71
CA ALA A 591 28.44 24.46 -21.35
C ALA A 591 28.36 25.61 -20.34
N THR A 592 29.13 26.69 -20.53
CA THR A 592 29.05 27.86 -19.64
C THR A 592 27.83 28.74 -19.93
N ALA A 593 27.50 28.96 -21.20
CA ALA A 593 26.48 29.93 -21.63
C ALA A 593 25.05 29.36 -21.68
N SER A 594 24.88 28.06 -21.48
CA SER A 594 23.57 27.38 -21.60
C SER A 594 22.74 27.40 -20.33
N ARG A 595 21.49 26.98 -20.48
CA ARG A 595 20.64 26.43 -19.43
C ARG A 595 20.45 24.92 -19.63
N SER A 596 20.01 24.21 -18.60
CA SER A 596 19.52 22.84 -18.79
C SER A 596 18.18 22.87 -19.53
N LEU A 597 17.84 21.76 -20.17
CA LEU A 597 16.54 21.63 -20.83
C LEU A 597 15.40 21.73 -19.81
N ALA A 598 15.57 21.15 -18.62
CA ALA A 598 14.59 21.23 -17.54
C ALA A 598 14.30 22.66 -17.09
N ASP A 599 15.33 23.46 -16.84
CA ASP A 599 15.20 24.86 -16.42
C ASP A 599 14.52 25.70 -17.51
N TRP A 600 14.99 25.58 -18.75
CA TRP A 600 14.45 26.34 -19.87
C TRP A 600 13.00 25.95 -20.20
N LEU A 601 12.69 24.66 -20.29
CA LEU A 601 11.36 24.20 -20.70
C LEU A 601 10.31 24.55 -19.62
N THR A 602 10.67 24.45 -18.34
CA THR A 602 9.76 24.75 -17.22
C THR A 602 9.63 26.25 -16.96
N TYR A 603 10.75 26.96 -16.85
CA TYR A 603 10.75 28.34 -16.36
C TYR A 603 10.85 29.40 -17.46
N ASP A 604 11.11 29.02 -18.71
CA ASP A 604 11.04 29.95 -19.83
C ASP A 604 9.86 29.64 -20.76
N ALA A 605 9.80 28.42 -21.31
CA ALA A 605 8.79 28.05 -22.31
C ALA A 605 7.40 27.88 -21.68
N LEU A 606 7.26 27.01 -20.68
CA LEU A 606 6.01 26.79 -19.97
C LEU A 606 5.57 28.04 -19.19
N ALA A 607 6.51 28.80 -18.64
CA ALA A 607 6.25 30.06 -17.95
C ALA A 607 5.84 31.22 -18.89
N LEU A 608 5.78 31.00 -20.21
CA LEU A 608 5.43 32.00 -21.24
C LEU A 608 6.39 33.20 -21.31
N ARG A 609 7.62 33.06 -20.80
CA ARG A 609 8.68 34.08 -20.92
C ARG A 609 9.31 34.09 -22.31
N VAL A 610 9.29 32.94 -22.98
CA VAL A 610 9.65 32.79 -24.39
C VAL A 610 8.47 32.26 -25.18
N GLY A 611 8.57 32.35 -26.50
CA GLY A 611 7.54 31.89 -27.41
C GLY A 611 6.72 33.06 -27.92
N ASP A 612 6.50 33.02 -29.21
CA ASP A 612 6.04 34.15 -29.99
C ASP A 612 4.58 33.95 -30.43
N PRO A 613 3.68 34.90 -30.15
CA PRO A 613 2.26 34.78 -30.46
C PRO A 613 1.90 35.18 -31.90
N TYR A 614 2.86 35.45 -32.80
CA TYR A 614 2.54 35.83 -34.18
C TYR A 614 1.71 34.75 -34.91
N ASP A 615 0.49 35.07 -35.32
CA ASP A 615 -0.44 34.14 -35.99
C ASP A 615 0.18 33.42 -37.19
N ALA A 616 0.94 34.13 -38.02
CA ALA A 616 1.61 33.54 -39.18
C ALA A 616 2.68 32.50 -38.79
N LEU A 617 3.30 32.65 -37.61
CA LEU A 617 4.22 31.66 -37.05
C LEU A 617 3.47 30.48 -36.45
N VAL A 618 2.36 30.74 -35.73
CA VAL A 618 1.47 29.72 -35.18
C VAL A 618 0.93 28.83 -36.29
N GLU A 619 0.34 29.42 -37.34
CA GLU A 619 -0.18 28.69 -38.50
C GLU A 619 0.91 27.86 -39.19
N LYS A 620 2.12 28.43 -39.33
CA LYS A 620 3.26 27.73 -39.91
C LYS A 620 3.71 26.56 -39.02
N ALA A 621 3.69 26.70 -37.70
CA ALA A 621 4.08 25.67 -36.75
C ALA A 621 3.03 24.56 -36.60
N GLU A 622 1.74 24.87 -36.78
CA GLU A 622 0.65 23.88 -36.79
C GLU A 622 0.68 22.97 -38.02
N GLY A 623 1.43 23.36 -39.06
CA GLY A 623 1.69 22.51 -40.20
C GLY A 623 0.45 22.27 -41.08
N ARG A 624 0.47 21.18 -41.85
CA ARG A 624 -0.59 20.80 -42.79
C ARG A 624 -1.00 19.35 -42.53
N PRO A 625 -2.15 18.86 -43.04
CA PRO A 625 -2.50 17.44 -42.95
C PRO A 625 -1.34 16.55 -43.41
N GLY A 626 -0.96 15.58 -42.56
CA GLY A 626 0.22 14.72 -42.74
C GLY A 626 1.47 15.16 -41.97
N CYS A 627 1.52 16.41 -41.50
CA CYS A 627 2.61 16.98 -40.71
C CYS A 627 2.06 17.70 -39.46
N LEU A 628 1.07 17.11 -38.77
CA LEU A 628 0.45 17.74 -37.61
C LEU A 628 1.33 17.64 -36.34
N PRO A 629 1.26 18.61 -35.41
CA PRO A 629 1.95 18.55 -34.14
C PRO A 629 1.52 17.34 -33.30
N ARG A 630 2.49 16.75 -32.59
CA ARG A 630 2.28 15.69 -31.60
C ARG A 630 2.13 16.30 -30.22
N ARG A 631 1.36 15.66 -29.34
CA ARG A 631 1.19 16.08 -27.95
C ARG A 631 2.47 15.85 -27.17
N LEU A 632 2.83 16.80 -26.31
CA LEU A 632 3.97 16.71 -25.39
C LEU A 632 3.51 16.67 -23.93
N LEU A 633 2.68 17.62 -23.51
CA LEU A 633 2.16 17.77 -22.15
C LEU A 633 0.70 18.25 -22.22
N GLU A 634 -0.17 17.74 -21.36
CA GLU A 634 -1.50 18.30 -21.14
C GLU A 634 -1.81 18.34 -19.64
N LEU A 635 -1.78 19.54 -19.05
CA LEU A 635 -2.35 19.72 -17.71
C LEU A 635 -3.88 19.83 -17.85
N PRO A 636 -4.67 18.86 -17.36
CA PRO A 636 -6.11 18.86 -17.56
C PRO A 636 -6.79 20.00 -16.80
N THR A 637 -7.86 20.54 -17.40
CA THR A 637 -8.77 21.45 -16.68
C THR A 637 -9.73 20.58 -15.88
N VAL A 638 -9.65 20.60 -14.55
CA VAL A 638 -10.73 20.06 -13.70
C VAL A 638 -11.69 21.21 -13.40
N GLU A 639 -12.51 21.58 -14.39
CA GLU A 639 -13.64 22.47 -14.15
C GLU A 639 -14.72 21.70 -13.37
N VAL A 640 -14.78 21.92 -12.06
CA VAL A 640 -15.99 21.58 -11.30
C VAL A 640 -17.05 22.62 -11.67
N GLN A 641 -17.94 22.27 -12.59
CA GLN A 641 -19.13 23.05 -12.87
C GLN A 641 -20.00 23.10 -11.60
N VAL A 642 -19.87 24.17 -10.82
CA VAL A 642 -20.84 24.51 -9.78
C VAL A 642 -22.05 25.09 -10.48
N GLY A 643 -23.01 24.24 -10.82
CA GLY A 643 -24.34 24.65 -11.25
C GLY A 643 -25.04 25.35 -10.08
N ILE A 644 -24.88 26.66 -9.95
CA ILE A 644 -25.75 27.47 -9.10
C ILE A 644 -27.09 27.53 -9.81
N THR A 645 -28.03 26.67 -9.41
CA THR A 645 -29.43 26.87 -9.75
C THR A 645 -29.86 28.18 -9.08
N PRO A 646 -30.26 29.22 -9.84
CA PRO A 646 -30.82 30.40 -9.21
C PRO A 646 -32.08 29.94 -8.45
N ARG A 647 -32.11 30.22 -7.15
CA ARG A 647 -33.33 30.16 -6.34
C ARG A 647 -34.41 30.90 -7.12
N SER A 648 -35.44 30.18 -7.54
CA SER A 648 -36.70 30.77 -7.97
C SER A 648 -37.28 31.54 -6.78
N GLY A 649 -36.97 32.83 -6.74
CA GLY A 649 -37.70 33.81 -5.96
C GLY A 649 -38.98 34.20 -6.70
N ASP A 650 -40.08 34.07 -5.95
CA ASP A 650 -41.35 34.79 -6.05
C ASP A 650 -42.27 34.55 -7.25
N ARG A 651 -43.28 33.70 -7.03
CA ARG A 651 -44.68 34.13 -6.96
C ARG A 651 -45.51 33.23 -6.06
#